data_AF-A0A9Q0M4Z8-F1
#
_entry.id   AF-A0A9Q0M4Z8-F1
#
_cell.length_a   1.000
_cell.length_b   1.000
_cell.length_c   1.000
_cell.angle_alpha   90.00
_cell.angle_beta   90.00
_cell.angle_gamma   90.00
#
_symmetry.space_group_name_H-M   'P 1'
#
loop_
_entity.id
_entity.type
_entity.pdbx_description
1 polymer ?
#
loop_
_entity_poly.entity_id
_entity_poly.type
_entity_poly.pdbx_seq_one_letter_code
_entity_poly.pdbx_strand_id
1 'polypeptide(L)'
;MDSNNQESDPTKNPNQLANGYVNESASTSHSVDESMPTMLPTPTELTPEELRRKRLARLASILNNNTINPSSTINIDEQAAKTLQYSTTSTINCDTILSSTSASNANKVDSIMAKPNDESKSSEDESSTKYDATENAEDVSLNIDCKPSDSDDGSYTKMDVDMSNTEDRRLDSGIENMDIDSHLDEKRENLKRQRDSSNSLEQTNGKPTLLDHQQIENPISSKYPTNSISSEILNLISKIFSINLSNKTDTNQVSIDLKCLGSNLNASEDYKNIVQFILMEIITTLLDEALNYDDCLAYFNKLNTVTSESPSNASFVSTSSILSHRNRHILAFAYICDSYNRVFTEERISPEKCCEIITFRDLLTTIRNQCISHAVFVLVQSEDSSLNNFILKMMYDGVDPSGFMSGIISTTYQNSIEDFRKVFPPILNLLWLDMQRYCSISNDDHRKPLQVLHDLCKVSVGKFNYPIGELITEMDIWVPEQLTDSSGREISKISFMAPFLRLSLFAEDDPLIVLKYFPTKHDNETVKAISLTLQTSLEKLRVDLFHPLFYSLLISKKTRERTLKFFTEALVRNKNRAQLQSDERVLAGDGFFINLTNILQLLSVNIKRDKIDPYYPFHPQNQLMVKKDDSRIKFNSNDADKWLTELSSKPGFQWEDVSFSTECFFQTMYALHLSVIPCQRKYVRRLRVIRELGRIIETFAQSDQQTSTAQGRIRRCKEQMLKYHKAKLCAEAGLLDERFLGRCVAFYNQFINFLFKVLNCDTHLSVELPLSEEVPPLFASFPDWYIEDIAEFYLFVIQYYHNVLEQPTNPAFDSLNMGNLIVFIITIICSPNYINNPYLTAKFIEIVYMSSPLVNSQQNRILAAFHNKIVSHPLAESQLVRSLMKFYTDIETTGSSSEFYDKFTIRYHISIIFKSFWKNSMQKLAIINESENTKSFVKFINMLMNDTTFLLDESMVSLKRIHEVKEDMNDQEKWNRQTREQQENRERQLAHDERQCRSYLTLAVETVDMLFYLTQTVQKPFLVSELVDRLAAMLNYNLLQLCGKKCKTLKVPNPDKYGWDPKYLLDKITDIYLHLKSKKFYQAIANDERSYSKELFESAASKMSKINMKAQYKIESFLQIMSEVEIILTNKRQQEIDFSDAPEHFKDPLMDTIMEDPVLLPSGTVMDRPIIIRHLLNASTDPFNRLPLTEDMLITDDKLREEIQRWKESKLKQTSGKDLPKQ
;
A
#
# COMPACT_ATOMS: atom_id res chain seq x y z
N MET A 1 18.53 -32.10 -60.14
CA MET A 1 19.09 -32.51 -58.82
C MET A 1 17.95 -32.42 -57.81
N ASP A 2 16.90 -33.24 -57.87
CA ASP A 2 16.81 -34.73 -57.97
C ASP A 2 16.86 -35.35 -56.56
N SER A 3 15.96 -36.25 -56.14
CA SER A 3 14.69 -36.72 -56.75
C SER A 3 13.84 -37.48 -55.70
N ASN A 4 12.61 -37.86 -56.05
CA ASN A 4 11.68 -38.67 -55.22
C ASN A 4 12.21 -40.08 -54.87
N ASN A 5 11.58 -40.73 -53.86
CA ASN A 5 11.05 -42.13 -53.86
C ASN A 5 10.93 -42.71 -52.42
N GLN A 6 10.22 -43.81 -52.13
CA GLN A 6 8.87 -44.28 -52.53
C GLN A 6 8.49 -45.54 -51.69
N GLU A 7 7.25 -45.59 -51.19
CA GLU A 7 6.31 -46.73 -51.02
C GLU A 7 6.75 -48.23 -50.81
N SER A 8 6.16 -48.86 -49.77
CA SER A 8 5.36 -50.14 -49.79
C SER A 8 5.91 -51.56 -49.42
N ASP A 9 5.10 -52.27 -48.59
CA ASP A 9 4.61 -53.68 -48.70
C ASP A 9 5.45 -54.95 -48.29
N PRO A 10 4.87 -56.20 -48.13
CA PRO A 10 3.84 -56.56 -47.10
C PRO A 10 3.77 -58.06 -46.58
N THR A 11 2.84 -58.35 -45.64
CA THR A 11 2.09 -59.63 -45.35
C THR A 11 2.75 -60.92 -44.74
N LYS A 12 2.08 -61.56 -43.73
CA LYS A 12 1.31 -62.84 -43.84
C LYS A 12 0.67 -63.40 -42.51
N ASN A 13 -0.23 -64.40 -42.67
CA ASN A 13 -1.20 -65.03 -41.72
C ASN A 13 -0.69 -66.41 -41.14
N PRO A 14 -1.42 -67.34 -40.40
CA PRO A 14 -2.89 -67.60 -40.29
C PRO A 14 -3.56 -68.22 -38.97
N ASN A 15 -4.87 -67.96 -38.78
CA ASN A 15 -6.08 -68.80 -38.42
C ASN A 15 -6.20 -70.06 -37.47
N GLN A 16 -7.14 -69.98 -36.49
CA GLN A 16 -8.43 -70.75 -36.25
C GLN A 16 -8.59 -72.16 -35.55
N LEU A 17 -9.84 -72.36 -35.01
CA LEU A 17 -10.63 -73.59 -34.62
C LEU A 17 -10.59 -74.14 -33.15
N ALA A 18 -11.58 -74.92 -32.61
CA ALA A 18 -13.06 -74.76 -32.46
C ALA A 18 -13.76 -75.93 -31.64
N ASN A 19 -14.90 -75.65 -30.97
CA ASN A 19 -16.01 -76.55 -30.48
C ASN A 19 -15.87 -77.63 -29.36
N GLY A 20 -16.93 -77.85 -28.56
CA GLY A 20 -17.28 -79.17 -27.92
C GLY A 20 -18.04 -79.19 -26.55
N TYR A 21 -19.37 -79.45 -26.54
CA TYR A 21 -20.28 -79.52 -25.36
C TYR A 21 -20.32 -80.87 -24.58
N VAL A 22 -20.87 -80.89 -23.33
CA VAL A 22 -22.13 -81.59 -22.90
C VAL A 22 -22.38 -81.55 -21.35
N ASN A 23 -23.67 -81.61 -20.96
CA ASN A 23 -24.39 -81.66 -19.66
C ASN A 23 -23.73 -82.44 -18.47
N GLU A 24 -24.20 -82.39 -17.20
CA GLU A 24 -25.47 -81.96 -16.55
C GLU A 24 -25.15 -81.46 -15.09
N SER A 25 -26.03 -81.01 -14.18
CA SER A 25 -27.51 -81.03 -14.02
C SER A 25 -28.03 -79.81 -13.23
N ALA A 26 -29.31 -79.79 -12.79
CA ALA A 26 -29.99 -78.57 -12.32
C ALA A 26 -30.82 -78.69 -11.02
N SER A 27 -30.97 -77.57 -10.27
CA SER A 27 -32.29 -77.00 -9.91
C SER A 27 -32.21 -75.70 -9.06
N THR A 28 -32.58 -74.54 -9.63
CA THR A 28 -33.63 -73.61 -9.13
C THR A 28 -33.67 -72.35 -10.03
N SER A 29 -34.72 -71.54 -9.89
CA SER A 29 -35.19 -70.59 -10.90
C SER A 29 -34.63 -69.16 -10.84
N HIS A 30 -34.32 -68.65 -12.03
CA HIS A 30 -34.33 -67.24 -12.47
C HIS A 30 -33.25 -66.23 -12.00
N SER A 31 -32.70 -65.55 -13.02
CA SER A 31 -32.13 -64.19 -13.03
C SER A 31 -31.12 -63.83 -11.93
N VAL A 32 -29.85 -64.09 -12.23
CA VAL A 32 -28.73 -63.27 -11.74
C VAL A 32 -28.47 -62.17 -12.78
N ASP A 33 -28.88 -60.95 -12.46
CA ASP A 33 -28.34 -59.71 -13.06
C ASP A 33 -27.39 -59.05 -12.04
N GLU A 34 -26.50 -58.18 -12.53
CA GLU A 34 -25.31 -57.73 -11.78
C GLU A 34 -25.63 -56.86 -10.54
N SER A 35 -25.08 -57.21 -9.37
CA SER A 35 -25.41 -56.55 -8.09
C SER A 35 -24.22 -55.90 -7.36
N MET A 36 -24.08 -54.58 -7.58
CA MET A 36 -23.60 -53.53 -6.67
C MET A 36 -22.61 -53.84 -5.51
N PRO A 37 -21.46 -53.13 -5.45
CA PRO A 37 -21.05 -52.46 -4.22
C PRO A 37 -21.95 -51.23 -3.95
N THR A 38 -22.20 -50.90 -2.68
CA THR A 38 -23.17 -49.86 -2.29
C THR A 38 -22.81 -48.46 -2.80
N MET A 39 -23.72 -47.86 -3.59
CA MET A 39 -23.67 -46.46 -3.98
C MET A 39 -23.69 -45.54 -2.75
N LEU A 40 -22.65 -44.72 -2.58
CA LEU A 40 -22.75 -43.50 -1.79
C LEU A 40 -23.65 -42.49 -2.53
N PRO A 41 -24.53 -41.73 -1.86
CA PRO A 41 -25.43 -40.82 -2.54
C PRO A 41 -24.66 -39.68 -3.21
N THR A 42 -24.83 -39.55 -4.53
CA THR A 42 -24.48 -38.32 -5.25
C THR A 42 -25.15 -37.12 -4.58
N PRO A 43 -24.47 -35.96 -4.49
CA PRO A 43 -25.01 -34.79 -3.80
C PRO A 43 -26.23 -34.24 -4.56
N THR A 44 -27.43 -34.66 -4.16
CA THR A 44 -28.68 -34.05 -4.59
C THR A 44 -28.65 -32.56 -4.25
N GLU A 45 -28.86 -31.70 -5.25
CA GLU A 45 -29.00 -30.27 -5.02
C GLU A 45 -30.11 -30.03 -3.99
N LEU A 46 -29.78 -29.30 -2.93
CA LEU A 46 -30.72 -28.99 -1.86
C LEU A 46 -31.91 -28.24 -2.45
N THR A 47 -33.11 -28.77 -2.26
CA THR A 47 -34.33 -28.10 -2.76
C THR A 47 -34.38 -26.66 -2.25
N PRO A 48 -35.01 -25.72 -2.98
CA PRO A 48 -35.09 -24.32 -2.54
C PRO A 48 -35.64 -24.15 -1.11
N GLU A 49 -36.47 -25.09 -0.66
CA GLU A 49 -37.03 -25.13 0.68
C GLU A 49 -36.07 -25.69 1.75
N GLU A 50 -35.23 -26.67 1.42
CA GLU A 50 -34.12 -27.11 2.29
C GLU A 50 -32.99 -26.07 2.36
N LEU A 51 -32.68 -25.41 1.24
CA LEU A 51 -31.76 -24.29 1.19
C LEU A 51 -32.29 -23.14 2.07
N ARG A 52 -33.60 -22.87 2.03
CA ARG A 52 -34.29 -21.94 2.93
C ARG A 52 -34.23 -22.39 4.40
N ARG A 53 -34.45 -23.67 4.71
CA ARG A 53 -34.29 -24.22 6.07
C ARG A 53 -32.86 -24.08 6.59
N LYS A 54 -31.83 -24.40 5.80
CA LYS A 54 -30.42 -24.22 6.19
C LYS A 54 -30.04 -22.74 6.34
N ARG A 55 -30.58 -21.84 5.51
CA ARG A 55 -30.44 -20.38 5.67
C ARG A 55 -31.11 -19.88 6.97
N LEU A 56 -32.32 -20.35 7.29
CA LEU A 56 -33.02 -20.02 8.53
C LEU A 56 -32.29 -20.59 9.78
N ALA A 57 -31.75 -21.80 9.72
CA ALA A 57 -30.94 -22.37 10.80
C ALA A 57 -29.65 -21.57 11.05
N ARG A 58 -28.96 -21.12 9.99
CA ARG A 58 -27.83 -20.18 10.13
C ARG A 58 -28.27 -18.84 10.74
N LEU A 59 -29.38 -18.27 10.29
CA LEU A 59 -29.91 -17.02 10.87
C LEU A 59 -30.25 -17.16 12.37
N ALA A 60 -30.82 -18.30 12.80
CA ALA A 60 -31.06 -18.59 14.21
C ALA A 60 -29.74 -18.65 15.02
N SER A 61 -28.69 -19.29 14.49
CA SER A 61 -27.37 -19.30 15.14
C SER A 61 -26.70 -17.92 15.24
N ILE A 62 -26.97 -17.03 14.26
CA ILE A 62 -26.44 -15.66 14.23
C ILE A 62 -27.19 -14.74 15.21
N LEU A 63 -28.50 -14.96 15.39
CA LEU A 63 -29.33 -14.20 16.34
C LEU A 63 -28.98 -14.52 17.80
N ASN A 64 -28.74 -15.80 18.13
CA ASN A 64 -28.43 -16.23 19.51
C ASN A 64 -27.08 -15.72 20.04
N ASN A 65 -26.15 -15.28 19.18
CA ASN A 65 -24.85 -14.75 19.60
C ASN A 65 -24.87 -13.26 19.99
N ASN A 66 -26.02 -12.59 20.00
CA ASN A 66 -26.14 -11.14 20.29
C ASN A 66 -26.87 -10.81 21.61
N THR A 67 -27.04 -11.78 22.51
CA THR A 67 -27.61 -11.56 23.86
C THR A 67 -26.57 -11.75 24.96
N ILE A 68 -25.99 -10.65 25.44
CA ILE A 68 -25.28 -10.62 26.73
C ILE A 68 -26.33 -10.77 27.84
N ASN A 69 -26.22 -11.81 28.66
CA ASN A 69 -26.96 -11.94 29.92
C ASN A 69 -25.97 -12.23 31.06
N PRO A 70 -26.13 -11.63 32.25
CA PRO A 70 -25.14 -11.72 33.33
C PRO A 70 -25.33 -12.95 34.23
N SER A 71 -24.21 -13.40 34.81
CA SER A 71 -24.09 -14.09 36.11
C SER A 71 -25.10 -15.20 36.47
N SER A 72 -24.64 -16.45 36.46
CA SER A 72 -25.04 -17.44 37.46
C SER A 72 -23.88 -18.40 37.77
N THR A 73 -23.74 -18.74 39.05
CA THR A 73 -22.85 -19.80 39.56
C THR A 73 -23.64 -21.09 39.72
N ILE A 74 -22.99 -22.26 39.57
CA ILE A 74 -23.05 -23.42 40.51
C ILE A 74 -22.22 -24.63 40.01
N ASN A 75 -21.34 -25.07 40.91
CA ASN A 75 -20.68 -26.36 41.15
C ASN A 75 -20.89 -27.65 40.30
N ILE A 76 -19.73 -28.32 40.09
CA ILE A 76 -19.37 -29.72 40.42
C ILE A 76 -20.07 -30.90 39.72
N ASP A 77 -19.29 -31.65 38.92
CA ASP A 77 -18.82 -33.04 39.13
C ASP A 77 -17.61 -33.22 38.16
N GLU A 78 -16.38 -33.62 38.52
CA GLU A 78 -15.78 -34.67 39.38
C GLU A 78 -15.42 -35.97 38.62
N GLN A 79 -14.34 -36.64 39.06
CA GLN A 79 -13.60 -37.77 38.47
C GLN A 79 -12.63 -37.41 37.32
N ALA A 80 -11.33 -37.78 37.37
CA ALA A 80 -10.57 -38.41 38.45
C ALA A 80 -9.08 -37.99 38.41
N ALA A 81 -8.43 -37.97 39.56
CA ALA A 81 -7.01 -37.60 39.73
C ALA A 81 -6.14 -38.81 40.18
N LYS A 82 -4.82 -38.74 39.91
CA LYS A 82 -3.65 -39.48 40.47
C LYS A 82 -2.53 -39.52 39.41
N THR A 83 -1.22 -39.40 39.68
CA THR A 83 -0.44 -39.08 40.90
C THR A 83 0.96 -38.63 40.46
N LEU A 84 1.56 -37.64 41.13
CA LEU A 84 2.94 -37.68 41.69
C LEU A 84 3.28 -36.37 42.42
N GLN A 85 4.17 -36.44 43.41
CA GLN A 85 4.61 -35.34 44.28
C GLN A 85 6.12 -35.48 44.58
N TYR A 86 6.68 -34.44 45.23
CA TYR A 86 8.07 -34.28 45.69
C TYR A 86 9.09 -33.92 44.59
N SER A 87 10.09 -33.06 44.84
CA SER A 87 10.53 -32.40 46.09
C SER A 87 10.94 -30.92 45.91
N THR A 88 11.29 -30.24 47.02
CA THR A 88 11.33 -28.77 47.20
C THR A 88 12.73 -28.16 47.29
N THR A 89 12.91 -26.94 46.74
CA THR A 89 13.59 -25.72 47.30
C THR A 89 13.72 -24.65 46.20
N SER A 90 13.78 -23.34 46.43
CA SER A 90 13.55 -22.50 47.63
C SER A 90 13.17 -21.07 47.20
N THR A 91 12.24 -20.41 47.90
CA THR A 91 11.82 -19.02 47.64
C THR A 91 12.20 -18.07 48.78
N ILE A 92 12.60 -16.85 48.45
CA ILE A 92 12.69 -15.72 49.40
C ILE A 92 11.76 -14.61 48.88
N ASN A 93 11.00 -14.00 49.78
CA ASN A 93 10.05 -12.92 49.49
C ASN A 93 9.93 -12.02 50.73
N CYS A 94 9.96 -10.69 50.59
CA CYS A 94 9.94 -9.75 51.71
C CYS A 94 9.15 -8.46 51.40
N ASP A 95 8.02 -8.28 52.09
CA ASP A 95 7.37 -6.99 52.34
C ASP A 95 7.76 -6.47 53.74
N THR A 96 7.96 -5.16 53.90
CA THR A 96 7.96 -4.36 55.17
C THR A 96 8.36 -2.90 54.81
N ILE A 97 7.94 -1.80 55.47
CA ILE A 97 7.01 -1.56 56.60
C ILE A 97 6.38 -0.14 56.47
N LEU A 98 5.31 0.14 57.22
CA LEU A 98 4.58 1.43 57.24
C LEU A 98 4.90 2.32 58.47
N SER A 99 5.06 3.64 58.28
CA SER A 99 4.76 4.70 59.28
C SER A 99 5.01 6.11 58.73
N SER A 100 4.28 7.20 59.07
CA SER A 100 2.93 7.34 59.69
C SER A 100 2.48 8.83 59.68
N THR A 101 1.18 9.08 59.90
CA THR A 101 0.57 10.32 60.49
C THR A 101 0.65 11.65 59.71
N SER A 102 -0.34 12.57 59.74
CA SER A 102 -1.62 12.62 60.51
C SER A 102 -2.71 13.52 59.87
N ALA A 103 -3.98 13.07 59.95
CA ALA A 103 -5.24 13.77 60.35
C ALA A 103 -5.55 15.24 59.94
N SER A 104 -6.81 15.72 59.79
CA SER A 104 -8.17 15.12 59.65
C SER A 104 -9.25 16.24 59.50
N ASN A 105 -10.49 15.90 59.11
CA ASN A 105 -11.73 16.72 59.14
C ASN A 105 -11.90 17.81 58.04
N ALA A 106 -13.09 18.38 57.78
CA ALA A 106 -14.46 17.82 57.62
C ALA A 106 -15.46 18.90 57.11
N ASN A 107 -16.45 18.50 56.28
CA ASN A 107 -17.78 19.13 56.07
C ASN A 107 -17.98 20.59 55.56
N LYS A 108 -18.75 20.67 54.45
CA LYS A 108 -19.93 21.55 54.19
C LYS A 108 -19.81 23.10 53.93
N VAL A 109 -20.48 23.47 52.81
CA VAL A 109 -21.49 24.55 52.64
C VAL A 109 -21.06 26.01 52.38
N ASP A 110 -21.49 26.48 51.20
CA ASP A 110 -22.03 27.79 50.76
C ASP A 110 -21.41 29.15 51.19
N SER A 111 -20.82 29.80 50.17
CA SER A 111 -21.20 31.15 49.67
C SER A 111 -20.53 32.45 50.20
N ILE A 112 -20.45 33.40 49.25
CA ILE A 112 -20.46 34.88 49.37
C ILE A 112 -19.19 35.61 49.89
N MET A 113 -18.87 36.68 49.13
CA MET A 113 -18.07 37.90 49.36
C MET A 113 -17.56 38.17 50.81
N ALA A 114 -16.35 38.70 51.03
CA ALA A 114 -15.96 40.03 50.55
C ALA A 114 -14.44 40.37 50.59
N LYS A 115 -14.10 41.45 49.88
CA LYS A 115 -12.84 42.25 49.93
C LYS A 115 -12.88 43.21 51.15
N PRO A 116 -11.77 43.84 51.64
CA PRO A 116 -11.13 44.95 50.88
C PRO A 116 -9.64 45.32 51.15
N ASN A 117 -9.13 46.21 50.27
CA ASN A 117 -8.13 47.28 50.48
C ASN A 117 -6.63 46.94 50.76
N ASP A 118 -5.64 47.80 50.41
CA ASP A 118 -5.70 49.16 49.81
C ASP A 118 -4.49 49.58 48.94
N GLU A 119 -4.63 50.74 48.26
CA GLU A 119 -3.61 51.69 47.73
C GLU A 119 -2.62 51.29 46.58
N SER A 120 -2.21 52.18 45.64
CA SER A 120 -2.82 53.46 45.15
C SER A 120 -2.24 53.98 43.79
N LYS A 121 -3.14 54.54 42.93
CA LYS A 121 -3.00 55.68 41.95
C LYS A 121 -1.95 55.62 40.80
N SER A 122 -2.06 56.37 39.68
CA SER A 122 -2.87 57.56 39.33
C SER A 122 -3.27 57.69 37.82
N SER A 123 -4.43 58.34 37.54
CA SER A 123 -4.83 59.19 36.37
C SER A 123 -4.61 58.75 34.89
N GLU A 124 -5.47 59.08 33.91
CA GLU A 124 -6.78 59.80 33.84
C GLU A 124 -7.55 59.45 32.52
N ASP A 125 -8.90 59.51 32.56
CA ASP A 125 -9.93 59.92 31.56
C ASP A 125 -9.80 59.57 30.04
N GLU A 126 -10.82 59.24 29.22
CA GLU A 126 -12.27 58.86 29.30
C GLU A 126 -12.60 58.16 27.91
N SER A 127 -13.79 57.72 27.44
CA SER A 127 -15.20 57.88 27.80
C SER A 127 -16.14 56.75 27.27
N SER A 128 -17.46 56.97 27.43
CA SER A 128 -18.69 56.45 26.77
C SER A 128 -18.62 55.78 25.36
N THR A 129 -19.53 54.90 24.89
CA THR A 129 -20.81 54.33 25.43
C THR A 129 -21.18 52.97 24.77
N LYS A 130 -22.23 52.29 25.26
CA LYS A 130 -22.87 51.10 24.65
C LYS A 130 -23.80 51.45 23.48
N TYR A 131 -24.16 50.47 22.63
CA TYR A 131 -25.56 50.01 22.44
C TYR A 131 -25.64 48.66 21.68
N ASP A 132 -26.78 47.97 21.81
CA ASP A 132 -27.14 46.73 21.09
C ASP A 132 -27.67 47.01 19.68
N ALA A 133 -27.68 46.00 18.78
CA ALA A 133 -28.86 45.59 17.99
C ALA A 133 -28.57 44.56 16.88
N THR A 134 -29.66 43.89 16.49
CA THR A 134 -29.95 43.12 15.26
C THR A 134 -29.69 43.95 13.95
N GLU A 135 -29.73 43.42 12.72
CA GLU A 135 -30.48 42.28 12.17
C GLU A 135 -29.96 41.78 10.78
N ASN A 136 -30.69 40.80 10.22
CA ASN A 136 -30.91 40.42 8.81
C ASN A 136 -30.73 41.51 7.72
N ALA A 137 -30.58 41.23 6.41
CA ALA A 137 -30.35 40.01 5.61
C ALA A 137 -30.05 40.41 4.14
N GLU A 138 -29.99 39.42 3.23
CA GLU A 138 -30.18 39.50 1.75
C GLU A 138 -29.21 40.39 0.94
N ASP A 139 -28.36 39.80 0.08
CA ASP A 139 -28.62 39.33 -1.30
C ASP A 139 -28.73 40.45 -2.35
N VAL A 140 -27.94 40.30 -3.43
CA VAL A 140 -28.29 40.52 -4.85
C VAL A 140 -27.00 40.53 -5.70
N SER A 141 -26.95 39.64 -6.69
CA SER A 141 -25.94 39.61 -7.76
C SER A 141 -26.35 40.47 -8.96
N LEU A 142 -25.39 40.94 -9.77
CA LEU A 142 -25.36 40.67 -11.24
C LEU A 142 -24.13 41.29 -11.98
N ASN A 143 -23.96 40.85 -13.24
CA ASN A 143 -22.85 41.11 -14.18
C ASN A 143 -22.83 42.57 -14.72
N ILE A 144 -21.87 43.06 -15.53
CA ILE A 144 -21.62 42.76 -16.97
C ILE A 144 -20.22 43.27 -17.43
N ASP A 145 -19.69 42.74 -18.54
CA ASP A 145 -18.40 43.01 -19.21
C ASP A 145 -18.14 44.45 -19.74
N CYS A 146 -16.85 44.84 -19.89
CA CYS A 146 -16.25 45.28 -21.18
C CYS A 146 -14.73 45.67 -21.15
N LYS A 147 -14.15 45.91 -22.34
CA LYS A 147 -12.77 46.39 -22.68
C LYS A 147 -12.69 47.97 -22.66
N PRO A 148 -11.65 48.72 -23.15
CA PRO A 148 -10.35 48.38 -23.81
C PRO A 148 -9.08 49.23 -23.47
N SER A 149 -7.94 48.88 -24.14
CA SER A 149 -6.77 49.70 -24.60
C SER A 149 -6.01 50.60 -23.59
N ASP A 150 -4.85 51.26 -23.83
CA ASP A 150 -3.90 51.61 -24.92
C ASP A 150 -2.45 51.68 -24.29
N SER A 151 -1.26 51.93 -24.86
CA SER A 151 -0.57 51.92 -26.18
C SER A 151 0.94 52.24 -25.91
N ASP A 152 1.80 52.18 -26.95
CA ASP A 152 3.09 52.91 -27.19
C ASP A 152 4.35 52.06 -27.56
N ASP A 153 5.34 52.71 -28.18
CA ASP A 153 6.11 52.20 -29.35
C ASP A 153 7.65 52.44 -29.26
N GLY A 154 8.47 51.80 -30.14
CA GLY A 154 9.93 51.99 -30.22
C GLY A 154 10.76 51.06 -31.15
N SER A 155 10.74 51.29 -32.47
CA SER A 155 11.61 50.65 -33.53
C SER A 155 13.12 50.97 -33.40
N TYR A 156 14.15 50.36 -34.04
CA TYR A 156 14.41 49.61 -35.31
C TYR A 156 15.74 48.76 -35.14
N THR A 157 16.39 47.98 -36.03
CA THR A 157 16.33 47.46 -37.46
C THR A 157 17.16 46.12 -37.50
N LYS A 158 17.00 45.14 -38.42
CA LYS A 158 17.60 44.96 -39.79
C LYS A 158 19.13 45.18 -39.93
N MET A 159 19.95 44.37 -40.64
CA MET A 159 19.72 43.31 -41.67
C MET A 159 20.72 42.10 -41.59
N ASP A 160 20.26 40.94 -42.05
CA ASP A 160 20.85 39.90 -42.95
C ASP A 160 22.38 39.76 -43.22
N VAL A 161 22.86 38.50 -43.32
CA VAL A 161 23.59 37.88 -44.48
C VAL A 161 23.82 36.37 -44.23
N ASP A 162 23.71 35.54 -45.28
CA ASP A 162 23.82 34.07 -45.26
C ASP A 162 25.26 33.49 -45.19
N MET A 163 25.39 32.19 -44.88
CA MET A 163 25.85 31.15 -45.84
C MET A 163 25.83 29.72 -45.25
N SER A 164 26.08 28.69 -46.08
CA SER A 164 25.55 27.32 -45.92
C SER A 164 26.58 26.16 -45.92
N ASN A 165 26.10 25.00 -45.45
CA ASN A 165 26.44 23.59 -45.79
C ASN A 165 27.91 23.08 -45.79
N THR A 166 28.17 22.01 -45.02
CA THR A 166 28.72 20.69 -45.45
C THR A 166 28.81 19.77 -44.21
N GLU A 167 28.07 18.65 -44.14
CA GLU A 167 28.29 17.29 -44.71
C GLU A 167 29.05 16.31 -43.79
N ASP A 168 28.34 15.21 -43.46
CA ASP A 168 28.75 13.83 -43.17
C ASP A 168 30.20 13.47 -42.79
N ARG A 169 30.35 12.63 -41.74
CA ARG A 169 30.32 11.15 -41.95
C ARG A 169 30.20 10.34 -40.65
N ARG A 170 29.62 9.14 -40.81
CA ARG A 170 29.60 8.05 -39.81
C ARG A 170 30.91 7.26 -39.86
N LEU A 171 31.27 6.60 -38.76
CA LEU A 171 31.74 5.20 -38.78
C LEU A 171 31.50 4.55 -37.41
N ASP A 172 31.65 3.22 -37.36
CA ASP A 172 31.10 2.30 -36.35
C ASP A 172 32.18 1.27 -35.90
N SER A 173 31.84 0.38 -34.97
CA SER A 173 32.65 -0.66 -34.30
C SER A 173 33.65 -0.16 -33.24
N GLY A 174 33.89 -0.89 -32.14
CA GLY A 174 33.19 -2.08 -31.63
C GLY A 174 33.99 -2.83 -30.55
N ILE A 175 33.29 -3.54 -29.64
CA ILE A 175 33.62 -4.84 -28.98
C ILE A 175 35.13 -5.10 -28.67
N GLU A 176 35.59 -5.28 -27.42
CA GLU A 176 35.23 -6.40 -26.52
C GLU A 176 35.74 -6.24 -25.06
N ASN A 177 34.99 -6.79 -24.09
CA ASN A 177 35.38 -7.44 -22.82
C ASN A 177 36.72 -7.12 -22.07
N MET A 178 36.63 -6.59 -20.82
CA MET A 178 36.84 -7.38 -19.56
C MET A 178 37.02 -6.53 -18.28
N ASP A 179 36.55 -7.12 -17.17
CA ASP A 179 37.01 -7.01 -15.78
C ASP A 179 36.99 -5.70 -14.96
N ILE A 180 37.01 -5.96 -13.66
CA ILE A 180 36.90 -5.05 -12.52
C ILE A 180 38.19 -4.26 -12.36
N ASP A 181 38.12 -2.93 -12.31
CA ASP A 181 39.04 -2.17 -11.46
C ASP A 181 38.45 -0.86 -10.91
N SER A 182 38.92 -0.41 -9.76
CA SER A 182 38.22 0.54 -8.88
C SER A 182 38.79 1.97 -8.91
N HIS A 183 38.78 2.64 -10.06
CA HIS A 183 39.27 4.03 -10.18
C HIS A 183 38.42 4.92 -11.09
N LEU A 184 37.49 5.71 -10.52
CA LEU A 184 36.95 6.91 -11.20
C LEU A 184 36.42 8.06 -10.30
N ASP A 185 36.74 8.07 -9.00
CA ASP A 185 36.40 9.21 -8.09
C ASP A 185 37.38 10.40 -8.20
N GLU A 186 38.47 10.25 -8.95
CA GLU A 186 39.61 11.18 -8.99
C GLU A 186 39.34 12.57 -9.60
N LYS A 187 38.08 12.85 -9.99
CA LYS A 187 37.61 14.19 -10.40
C LYS A 187 36.63 14.87 -9.46
N ARG A 188 36.44 14.36 -8.23
CA ARG A 188 35.74 15.10 -7.15
C ARG A 188 36.55 15.36 -5.87
N GLU A 189 37.77 14.82 -5.74
CA GLU A 189 38.61 15.03 -4.55
C GLU A 189 39.49 16.30 -4.55
N ASN A 190 39.67 16.99 -5.68
CA ASN A 190 40.55 18.18 -5.80
C ASN A 190 40.06 19.46 -5.09
N LEU A 191 39.09 19.34 -4.17
CA LEU A 191 38.65 20.44 -3.28
C LEU A 191 38.52 20.05 -1.80
N LYS A 192 38.86 18.82 -1.37
CA LYS A 192 38.77 18.39 0.04
C LYS A 192 39.93 17.55 0.60
N ARG A 193 41.12 17.57 -0.03
CA ARG A 193 42.34 16.99 0.54
C ARG A 193 43.26 18.02 1.22
N GLN A 194 42.91 18.44 2.44
CA GLN A 194 43.87 19.02 3.39
C GLN A 194 43.51 18.69 4.85
N ARG A 195 43.77 17.44 5.26
CA ARG A 195 44.43 17.02 6.51
C ARG A 195 44.31 15.49 6.67
N ASP A 196 45.15 14.95 7.55
CA ASP A 196 45.05 13.63 8.18
C ASP A 196 45.02 12.40 7.25
N SER A 197 46.22 11.89 6.92
CA SER A 197 46.66 10.59 7.48
C SER A 197 48.05 10.16 6.99
N SER A 198 48.87 9.66 7.93
CA SER A 198 49.96 8.68 7.68
C SER A 198 50.66 8.29 8.99
N ASN A 199 50.65 7.01 9.34
CA ASN A 199 51.90 6.21 9.45
C ASN A 199 51.66 4.77 9.94
N SER A 200 52.26 3.82 9.21
CA SER A 200 52.60 2.41 9.51
C SER A 200 52.67 1.67 8.14
N LEU A 201 53.54 0.69 7.88
CA LEU A 201 54.45 -0.12 8.72
C LEU A 201 55.89 -0.23 8.15
N GLU A 202 56.81 -0.63 9.03
CA GLU A 202 57.94 -1.60 8.88
C GLU A 202 58.89 -1.67 7.66
N GLN A 203 60.19 -1.57 8.00
CA GLN A 203 61.35 -2.40 7.62
C GLN A 203 61.39 -3.18 6.27
N THR A 204 62.51 -3.02 5.53
CA THR A 204 63.50 -4.11 5.35
C THR A 204 64.85 -3.65 4.75
N ASN A 205 65.94 -4.27 5.22
CA ASN A 205 67.26 -4.55 4.61
C ASN A 205 67.87 -3.62 3.52
N GLY A 206 69.08 -3.09 3.78
CA GLY A 206 69.96 -2.54 2.73
C GLY A 206 71.25 -1.83 3.19
N LYS A 207 72.36 -2.57 3.35
CA LYS A 207 73.76 -2.05 3.35
C LYS A 207 74.43 -2.46 2.02
N PRO A 208 75.52 -1.82 1.52
CA PRO A 208 76.59 -1.19 2.31
C PRO A 208 77.25 0.12 1.78
N THR A 209 78.07 0.72 2.65
CA THR A 209 79.32 1.50 2.40
C THR A 209 79.53 2.32 1.11
N LEU A 210 79.89 3.60 1.28
CA LEU A 210 81.32 4.01 1.32
C LEU A 210 81.50 5.41 1.96
N LEU A 211 82.76 5.76 2.27
CA LEU A 211 83.21 7.09 2.74
C LEU A 211 83.51 7.98 1.49
N ASP A 212 83.65 9.31 1.54
CA ASP A 212 84.64 10.03 2.37
C ASP A 212 84.38 11.55 2.59
N HIS A 213 85.25 12.16 3.41
CA HIS A 213 85.29 13.58 3.80
C HIS A 213 85.55 14.54 2.58
N GLN A 214 85.38 15.88 2.62
CA GLN A 214 85.80 16.87 3.63
C GLN A 214 85.05 18.23 3.53
N GLN A 215 84.89 18.90 4.69
CA GLN A 215 85.03 20.37 4.99
C GLN A 215 84.29 21.42 4.10
N ILE A 216 83.82 22.58 4.58
CA ILE A 216 84.41 23.58 5.50
C ILE A 216 83.33 24.29 6.35
N GLU A 217 83.63 24.48 7.65
CA GLU A 217 83.29 25.58 8.60
C GLU A 217 81.99 26.44 8.40
N ASN A 218 80.99 26.39 9.31
CA ASN A 218 80.82 27.17 10.57
C ASN A 218 80.23 28.60 10.40
N PRO A 219 79.67 29.25 11.45
CA PRO A 219 78.77 28.71 12.49
C PRO A 219 77.60 29.66 12.87
N ILE A 220 76.45 29.13 13.31
CA ILE A 220 75.54 29.86 14.21
C ILE A 220 75.05 28.93 15.32
N SER A 221 75.29 29.31 16.58
CA SER A 221 74.65 28.72 17.76
C SER A 221 73.64 29.71 18.35
N SER A 222 72.37 29.32 18.48
CA SER A 222 71.39 30.02 19.32
C SER A 222 70.97 29.11 20.48
N LYS A 223 71.24 29.56 21.70
CA LYS A 223 71.03 28.80 22.93
C LYS A 223 69.55 28.76 23.30
N TYR A 224 69.00 27.56 23.49
CA TYR A 224 67.89 27.34 24.42
C TYR A 224 68.35 26.32 25.47
N PRO A 225 68.23 26.61 26.78
CA PRO A 225 68.56 25.64 27.81
C PRO A 225 67.45 24.58 27.87
N THR A 226 67.82 23.30 27.92
CA THR A 226 66.91 22.16 28.08
C THR A 226 65.97 22.31 29.30
N ASN A 227 66.44 22.99 30.34
CA ASN A 227 65.65 23.32 31.53
C ASN A 227 64.43 24.23 31.23
N SER A 228 64.42 25.05 30.18
CA SER A 228 63.25 25.88 29.82
C SER A 228 62.09 25.00 29.38
N ILE A 229 62.34 24.15 28.38
CA ILE A 229 61.36 23.19 27.84
C ILE A 229 60.83 22.28 28.95
N SER A 230 61.70 21.77 29.82
CA SER A 230 61.29 20.97 30.98
C SER A 230 60.40 21.74 31.97
N SER A 231 60.68 23.03 32.22
CA SER A 231 59.83 23.87 33.07
C SER A 231 58.48 24.22 32.42
N GLU A 232 58.45 24.37 31.10
CA GLU A 232 57.24 24.67 30.32
C GLU A 232 56.34 23.44 30.20
N ILE A 233 56.91 22.24 30.07
CA ILE A 233 56.20 20.95 30.13
C ILE A 233 55.57 20.75 31.52
N LEU A 234 56.32 20.98 32.61
CA LEU A 234 55.79 20.85 33.96
C LEU A 234 54.69 21.89 34.26
N ASN A 235 54.82 23.11 33.74
CA ASN A 235 53.78 24.14 33.82
C ASN A 235 52.50 23.72 33.07
N LEU A 236 52.62 23.16 31.87
CA LEU A 236 51.48 22.65 31.10
C LEU A 236 50.77 21.47 31.81
N ILE A 237 51.53 20.51 32.35
CA ILE A 237 50.99 19.39 33.14
C ILE A 237 50.29 19.93 34.41
N SER A 238 50.92 20.88 35.12
CA SER A 238 50.38 21.55 36.30
C SER A 238 49.05 22.26 36.02
N LYS A 239 48.93 22.96 34.89
CA LYS A 239 47.69 23.60 34.43
C LYS A 239 46.58 22.61 34.09
N ILE A 240 46.89 21.58 33.29
CA ILE A 240 45.88 20.61 32.83
C ILE A 240 45.26 19.89 34.03
N PHE A 241 46.07 19.43 34.99
CA PHE A 241 45.58 18.73 36.16
C PHE A 241 45.19 19.65 37.34
N SER A 242 45.53 20.95 37.30
CA SER A 242 45.37 21.93 38.40
C SER A 242 46.09 21.53 39.70
N ILE A 243 47.36 21.15 39.58
CA ILE A 243 48.19 20.62 40.68
C ILE A 243 49.50 21.39 40.79
N ASN A 244 49.93 21.70 42.01
CA ASN A 244 51.20 22.38 42.24
C ASN A 244 52.35 21.36 42.29
N LEU A 245 53.24 21.43 41.28
CA LEU A 245 54.44 20.59 41.16
C LEU A 245 55.70 21.27 41.74
N SER A 246 55.53 22.39 42.46
CA SER A 246 56.63 23.13 43.07
C SER A 246 56.63 23.01 44.60
N ASN A 247 57.81 23.01 45.23
CA ASN A 247 57.95 22.93 46.69
C ASN A 247 57.59 24.27 47.41
N LYS A 248 56.52 24.95 46.99
CA LYS A 248 55.94 26.12 47.66
C LYS A 248 54.52 25.80 48.13
N THR A 249 54.31 25.89 49.44
CA THR A 249 53.05 25.53 50.10
C THR A 249 52.02 26.65 50.02
N ASP A 250 51.41 26.84 48.84
CA ASP A 250 50.18 27.62 48.73
C ASP A 250 49.00 26.79 49.26
N THR A 251 48.35 27.25 50.32
CA THR A 251 47.44 26.44 51.18
C THR A 251 46.15 25.96 50.51
N ASN A 252 45.88 26.36 49.27
CA ASN A 252 44.63 26.12 48.55
C ASN A 252 44.79 25.17 47.35
N GLN A 253 45.98 24.64 47.07
CA GLN A 253 46.23 23.72 45.96
C GLN A 253 46.64 22.33 46.46
N VAL A 254 46.29 21.30 45.67
CA VAL A 254 46.84 19.95 45.86
C VAL A 254 48.29 19.95 45.34
N SER A 255 49.21 19.42 46.14
CA SER A 255 50.61 19.23 45.78
C SER A 255 50.95 17.74 45.73
N ILE A 256 51.64 17.34 44.66
CA ILE A 256 52.10 15.96 44.43
C ILE A 256 53.63 15.95 44.48
N ASP A 257 54.21 15.05 45.29
CA ASP A 257 55.65 15.01 45.51
C ASP A 257 56.36 14.01 44.57
N LEU A 258 56.82 14.50 43.42
CA LEU A 258 57.51 13.72 42.39
C LEU A 258 58.81 13.04 42.86
N LYS A 259 59.29 13.26 44.10
CA LYS A 259 60.50 12.60 44.66
C LYS A 259 60.46 11.07 44.56
N CYS A 260 59.28 10.45 44.56
CA CYS A 260 59.11 9.00 44.41
C CYS A 260 59.56 8.45 43.04
N LEU A 261 59.66 9.29 42.00
CA LEU A 261 60.08 8.90 40.65
C LEU A 261 61.60 8.99 40.42
N GLY A 262 62.38 9.42 41.42
CA GLY A 262 63.86 9.46 41.37
C GLY A 262 64.46 10.87 41.24
N SER A 263 65.75 11.00 41.53
CA SER A 263 66.41 12.31 41.72
C SER A 263 66.86 13.04 40.45
N ASN A 264 66.82 12.36 39.28
CA ASN A 264 67.35 12.87 38.01
C ASN A 264 66.28 12.82 36.89
N LEU A 265 65.07 13.34 37.15
CA LEU A 265 63.99 13.37 36.17
C LEU A 265 64.25 14.41 35.07
N ASN A 266 64.20 13.98 33.80
CA ASN A 266 64.17 14.88 32.66
C ASN A 266 62.73 15.01 32.15
N ALA A 267 62.04 16.09 32.50
CA ALA A 267 60.63 16.27 32.14
C ALA A 267 60.39 16.31 30.61
N SER A 268 61.42 16.52 29.77
CA SER A 268 61.29 16.39 28.32
C SER A 268 61.31 14.93 27.79
N GLU A 269 61.65 13.95 28.64
CA GLU A 269 61.77 12.52 28.28
C GLU A 269 60.85 11.66 29.16
N ASP A 270 60.80 11.93 30.47
CA ASP A 270 60.01 11.19 31.49
C ASP A 270 58.52 11.57 31.55
N TYR A 271 58.05 12.52 30.74
CA TYR A 271 56.69 13.07 30.84
C TYR A 271 55.58 12.02 30.83
N LYS A 272 55.77 10.89 30.15
CA LYS A 272 54.80 9.77 30.12
C LYS A 272 54.63 9.14 31.51
N ASN A 273 55.74 8.93 32.21
CA ASN A 273 55.76 8.36 33.56
C ASN A 273 55.21 9.37 34.58
N ILE A 274 55.57 10.66 34.43
CA ILE A 274 55.09 11.75 35.28
C ILE A 274 53.56 11.89 35.19
N VAL A 275 53.00 11.91 33.97
CA VAL A 275 51.54 11.99 33.74
C VAL A 275 50.80 10.78 34.30
N GLN A 276 51.34 9.56 34.11
CA GLN A 276 50.74 8.33 34.63
C GLN A 276 50.77 8.28 36.17
N PHE A 277 51.87 8.70 36.79
CA PHE A 277 52.01 8.77 38.25
C PHE A 277 51.00 9.76 38.86
N ILE A 278 50.93 10.98 38.30
CA ILE A 278 49.97 12.02 38.71
C ILE A 278 48.53 11.49 38.64
N LEU A 279 48.11 10.92 37.50
CA LEU A 279 46.77 10.35 37.35
C LEU A 279 46.50 9.22 38.35
N MET A 280 47.45 8.31 38.55
CA MET A 280 47.30 7.17 39.47
C MET A 280 47.11 7.64 40.92
N GLU A 281 47.92 8.59 41.39
CA GLU A 281 47.86 9.11 42.77
C GLU A 281 46.51 9.80 43.06
N ILE A 282 46.03 10.64 42.13
CA ILE A 282 44.75 11.34 42.28
C ILE A 282 43.57 10.36 42.28
N ILE A 283 43.57 9.41 41.34
CA ILE A 283 42.47 8.44 41.20
C ILE A 283 42.44 7.49 42.39
N THR A 284 43.60 7.02 42.86
CA THR A 284 43.68 6.20 44.07
C THR A 284 43.14 6.96 45.28
N THR A 285 43.47 8.25 45.42
CA THR A 285 42.96 9.11 46.51
C THR A 285 41.46 9.39 46.41
N LEU A 286 40.90 9.49 45.20
CA LEU A 286 39.46 9.70 44.97
C LEU A 286 38.63 8.41 45.14
N LEU A 287 39.24 7.24 44.95
CA LEU A 287 38.61 5.92 45.10
C LEU A 287 38.84 5.27 46.47
N ASP A 288 39.73 5.82 47.31
CA ASP A 288 40.11 5.26 48.61
C ASP A 288 38.89 4.91 49.48
N GLU A 289 38.79 3.64 49.87
CA GLU A 289 37.70 3.14 50.69
C GLU A 289 37.72 3.72 52.12
N ALA A 290 38.89 4.16 52.61
CA ALA A 290 39.07 4.69 53.96
C ALA A 290 38.60 6.15 54.14
N LEU A 291 38.39 6.92 53.07
CA LEU A 291 37.95 8.32 53.13
C LEU A 291 36.43 8.45 52.97
N ASN A 292 35.78 9.34 53.72
CA ASN A 292 34.34 9.58 53.53
C ASN A 292 34.08 10.25 52.18
N TYR A 293 32.88 10.06 51.62
CA TYR A 293 32.50 10.72 50.37
C TYR A 293 32.66 12.25 50.43
N ASP A 294 32.32 12.87 51.55
CA ASP A 294 32.41 14.32 51.71
C ASP A 294 33.88 14.81 51.82
N ASP A 295 34.81 13.96 52.26
CA ASP A 295 36.27 14.22 52.23
C ASP A 295 36.81 14.09 50.80
N CYS A 296 36.41 13.05 50.07
CA CYS A 296 36.72 12.87 48.64
C CYS A 296 36.20 14.03 47.79
N LEU A 297 34.99 14.50 48.09
CA LEU A 297 34.36 15.68 47.49
C LEU A 297 35.12 16.97 47.82
N ALA A 298 35.59 17.14 49.06
CA ALA A 298 36.42 18.28 49.44
C ALA A 298 37.78 18.28 48.72
N TYR A 299 38.36 17.10 48.47
CA TYR A 299 39.57 16.94 47.64
C TYR A 299 39.31 17.26 46.17
N PHE A 300 38.24 16.71 45.58
CA PHE A 300 37.78 17.02 44.22
C PHE A 300 37.52 18.52 44.01
N ASN A 301 36.90 19.20 44.98
CA ASN A 301 36.66 20.64 44.89
C ASN A 301 37.98 21.44 44.86
N LYS A 302 38.99 21.07 45.67
CA LYS A 302 40.32 21.72 45.66
C LYS A 302 41.04 21.59 44.31
N LEU A 303 40.84 20.48 43.60
CA LEU A 303 41.37 20.25 42.24
C LEU A 303 40.67 21.09 41.15
N ASN A 304 39.54 21.73 41.46
CA ASN A 304 38.71 22.49 40.52
C ASN A 304 38.62 24.00 40.84
N THR A 305 39.03 24.45 42.04
CA THR A 305 38.91 25.86 42.48
C THR A 305 39.84 26.87 41.81
N VAL A 306 40.64 26.49 40.80
CA VAL A 306 41.73 27.33 40.27
C VAL A 306 41.30 28.29 39.14
N THR A 307 40.21 28.01 38.42
CA THR A 307 39.72 28.89 37.33
C THR A 307 38.79 29.99 37.86
N SER A 308 39.35 31.13 38.28
CA SER A 308 38.55 32.28 38.77
C SER A 308 39.05 33.68 38.34
N GLU A 309 39.95 33.76 37.35
CA GLU A 309 40.34 35.02 36.70
C GLU A 309 39.86 35.11 35.22
N SER A 310 38.76 34.44 34.87
CA SER A 310 38.16 34.50 33.53
C SER A 310 36.64 34.25 33.58
N PRO A 311 35.77 35.20 33.15
CA PRO A 311 34.31 35.07 33.30
C PRO A 311 33.62 33.97 32.47
N SER A 312 34.36 33.23 31.65
CA SER A 312 33.82 32.28 30.66
C SER A 312 33.87 30.80 31.07
N ASN A 313 34.66 30.45 32.09
CA ASN A 313 35.00 29.06 32.39
C ASN A 313 34.32 28.57 33.66
N ALA A 314 33.01 28.31 33.58
CA ALA A 314 32.34 27.44 34.55
C ALA A 314 32.90 26.01 34.45
N SER A 315 32.82 25.22 35.54
CA SER A 315 33.26 23.83 35.53
C SER A 315 32.51 23.03 34.47
N PHE A 316 33.22 22.26 33.65
CA PHE A 316 32.66 21.55 32.49
C PHE A 316 31.47 20.67 32.89
N VAL A 317 31.57 19.97 34.02
CA VAL A 317 30.45 19.29 34.66
C VAL A 317 29.81 20.19 35.71
N SER A 318 28.47 20.26 35.74
CA SER A 318 27.71 20.94 36.79
C SER A 318 27.85 20.24 38.13
N THR A 319 28.34 20.93 39.17
CA THR A 319 28.54 20.36 40.52
C THR A 319 27.28 19.74 41.13
N SER A 320 26.10 20.29 40.80
CA SER A 320 24.80 19.76 41.23
C SER A 320 24.50 18.34 40.74
N SER A 321 24.96 17.94 39.55
CA SER A 321 24.73 16.58 39.02
C SER A 321 25.68 15.53 39.61
N ILE A 322 26.86 15.96 40.04
CA ILE A 322 27.83 15.14 40.78
C ILE A 322 27.29 14.86 42.19
N LEU A 323 26.86 15.91 42.89
CA LEU A 323 26.36 15.85 44.27
C LEU A 323 25.15 14.93 44.44
N SER A 324 24.26 14.82 43.44
CA SER A 324 23.02 14.03 43.54
C SER A 324 23.23 12.52 43.60
N HIS A 325 24.41 12.01 43.21
CA HIS A 325 24.67 10.57 43.09
C HIS A 325 25.55 9.99 44.22
N ARG A 326 26.24 10.85 45.00
CA ARG A 326 27.14 10.48 46.13
C ARG A 326 28.09 9.29 45.88
N ASN A 327 28.66 9.16 44.67
CA ASN A 327 29.56 8.07 44.30
C ASN A 327 31.01 8.55 44.08
N ARG A 328 31.99 7.85 44.69
CA ARG A 328 33.44 8.10 44.50
C ARG A 328 33.88 7.95 43.04
N HIS A 329 33.37 6.95 42.31
CA HIS A 329 33.70 6.71 40.91
C HIS A 329 33.27 7.86 39.99
N ILE A 330 32.17 8.55 40.32
CA ILE A 330 31.69 9.73 39.56
C ILE A 330 32.64 10.91 39.78
N LEU A 331 33.20 11.11 40.99
CA LEU A 331 34.21 12.15 41.24
C LEU A 331 35.48 11.88 40.43
N ALA A 332 35.99 10.64 40.45
CA ALA A 332 37.16 10.24 39.67
C ALA A 332 36.93 10.41 38.16
N PHE A 333 35.81 9.91 37.63
CA PHE A 333 35.50 10.00 36.20
C PHE A 333 35.27 11.45 35.75
N ALA A 334 34.54 12.26 36.52
CA ALA A 334 34.32 13.68 36.20
C ALA A 334 35.63 14.49 36.19
N TYR A 335 36.57 14.19 37.10
CA TYR A 335 37.90 14.82 37.11
C TYR A 335 38.71 14.46 35.86
N ILE A 336 38.66 13.20 35.40
CA ILE A 336 39.35 12.77 34.18
C ILE A 336 38.71 13.43 32.94
N CYS A 337 37.39 13.53 32.86
CA CYS A 337 36.67 14.24 31.80
C CYS A 337 37.06 15.73 31.73
N ASP A 338 37.07 16.44 32.86
CA ASP A 338 37.45 17.85 32.88
C ASP A 338 38.95 18.03 32.57
N SER A 339 39.82 17.15 33.07
CA SER A 339 41.25 17.12 32.70
C SER A 339 41.43 16.95 31.19
N TYR A 340 40.71 16.04 30.54
CA TYR A 340 40.74 15.85 29.09
C TYR A 340 40.20 17.09 28.34
N ASN A 341 39.13 17.73 28.83
CA ASN A 341 38.60 18.97 28.26
C ASN A 341 39.59 20.16 28.39
N ARG A 342 40.35 20.24 29.48
CA ARG A 342 41.42 21.23 29.67
C ARG A 342 42.54 21.06 28.65
N VAL A 343 42.88 19.83 28.23
CA VAL A 343 43.82 19.58 27.11
C VAL A 343 43.34 20.27 25.83
N PHE A 344 42.05 20.11 25.48
CA PHE A 344 41.46 20.76 24.30
C PHE A 344 41.37 22.28 24.44
N THR A 345 41.19 22.78 25.67
CA THR A 345 41.19 24.22 25.96
C THR A 345 42.59 24.85 25.77
N GLU A 346 43.64 24.25 26.32
CA GLU A 346 45.03 24.73 26.15
C GLU A 346 45.51 24.61 24.69
N GLU A 347 45.14 23.54 23.96
CA GLU A 347 45.43 23.39 22.53
C GLU A 347 44.79 24.50 21.66
N ARG A 348 43.60 24.98 22.05
CA ARG A 348 42.94 26.13 21.40
C ARG A 348 43.51 27.49 21.82
N ILE A 349 44.11 27.60 23.00
CA ILE A 349 44.75 28.84 23.50
C ILE A 349 46.18 28.99 22.96
N SER A 350 46.91 27.90 22.76
CA SER A 350 48.32 27.88 22.33
C SER A 350 48.58 27.14 21.01
N PRO A 351 47.82 27.39 19.91
CA PRO A 351 47.92 26.60 18.69
C PRO A 351 49.29 26.71 17.99
N GLU A 352 49.95 27.87 18.08
CA GLU A 352 51.27 28.12 17.46
C GLU A 352 52.34 27.20 18.06
N LYS A 353 52.43 27.16 19.40
CA LYS A 353 53.37 26.29 20.13
C LYS A 353 53.16 24.80 19.87
N CYS A 354 51.91 24.39 19.67
CA CYS A 354 51.55 23.01 19.32
C CYS A 354 51.95 22.63 17.89
N CYS A 355 52.14 23.61 16.99
CA CYS A 355 52.64 23.40 15.63
C CYS A 355 54.18 23.42 15.58
N GLU A 356 54.83 24.26 16.39
CA GLU A 356 56.28 24.46 16.35
C GLU A 356 57.09 23.35 17.04
N ILE A 357 56.56 22.73 18.12
CA ILE A 357 57.33 21.81 18.96
C ILE A 357 56.67 20.43 19.06
N ILE A 358 57.27 19.44 18.39
CA ILE A 358 56.78 18.05 18.30
C ILE A 358 56.52 17.43 19.69
N THR A 359 57.41 17.68 20.67
CA THR A 359 57.27 17.11 22.02
C THR A 359 56.02 17.60 22.75
N PHE A 360 55.52 18.81 22.47
CA PHE A 360 54.27 19.31 23.07
C PHE A 360 53.05 18.62 22.48
N ARG A 361 53.01 18.41 21.15
CA ARG A 361 51.94 17.63 20.50
C ARG A 361 51.92 16.19 21.04
N ASP A 362 53.08 15.55 21.12
CA ASP A 362 53.20 14.16 21.55
C ASP A 362 52.93 14.01 23.07
N LEU A 363 53.20 15.05 23.87
CA LEU A 363 52.78 15.19 25.27
C LEU A 363 51.25 15.29 25.39
N LEU A 364 50.60 16.20 24.66
CA LEU A 364 49.13 16.37 24.69
C LEU A 364 48.42 15.07 24.24
N THR A 365 48.95 14.38 23.22
CA THR A 365 48.48 13.05 22.80
C THR A 365 48.71 11.98 23.87
N THR A 366 49.84 12.01 24.57
CA THR A 366 50.09 11.11 25.72
C THR A 366 49.09 11.36 26.84
N ILE A 367 48.84 12.62 27.21
CA ILE A 367 47.86 12.98 28.25
C ILE A 367 46.47 12.49 27.87
N ARG A 368 46.03 12.70 26.61
CA ARG A 368 44.75 12.17 26.10
C ARG A 368 44.65 10.65 26.27
N ASN A 369 45.67 9.92 25.83
CA ASN A 369 45.69 8.45 25.89
C ASN A 369 45.74 7.94 27.35
N GLN A 370 46.45 8.62 28.25
CA GLN A 370 46.48 8.27 29.66
C GLN A 370 45.14 8.59 30.35
N CYS A 371 44.54 9.76 30.11
CA CYS A 371 43.18 10.06 30.59
C CYS A 371 42.17 9.03 30.10
N ILE A 372 42.21 8.61 28.84
CA ILE A 372 41.34 7.54 28.31
C ILE A 372 41.61 6.20 29.02
N SER A 373 42.88 5.80 29.19
CA SER A 373 43.25 4.53 29.82
C SER A 373 42.83 4.47 31.29
N HIS A 374 43.03 5.57 32.03
CA HIS A 374 42.59 5.72 33.41
C HIS A 374 41.05 5.85 33.53
N ALA A 375 40.36 6.44 32.55
CA ALA A 375 38.90 6.43 32.50
C ALA A 375 38.38 4.98 32.32
N VAL A 376 38.97 4.20 31.42
CA VAL A 376 38.64 2.77 31.26
C VAL A 376 38.85 2.00 32.56
N PHE A 377 39.93 2.25 33.29
CA PHE A 377 40.16 1.64 34.60
C PHE A 377 39.04 1.95 35.61
N VAL A 378 38.63 3.22 35.75
CA VAL A 378 37.49 3.61 36.62
C VAL A 378 36.17 2.98 36.17
N LEU A 379 35.94 2.87 34.86
CA LEU A 379 34.74 2.24 34.29
C LEU A 379 34.69 0.72 34.52
N VAL A 380 35.84 0.04 34.51
CA VAL A 380 35.94 -1.42 34.71
C VAL A 380 35.87 -1.80 36.20
N GLN A 381 36.32 -0.93 37.12
CA GLN A 381 36.19 -1.17 38.57
C GLN A 381 34.80 -0.81 39.13
N SER A 382 34.02 0.03 38.45
CA SER A 382 32.72 0.49 38.95
C SER A 382 31.59 -0.51 38.64
N GLU A 383 31.21 -1.34 39.63
CA GLU A 383 29.99 -2.17 39.56
C GLU A 383 28.69 -1.33 39.66
N ASP A 384 28.78 -0.06 40.04
CA ASP A 384 27.65 0.84 40.28
C ASP A 384 26.92 1.30 39.00
N SER A 385 25.61 1.05 38.97
CA SER A 385 24.71 1.61 37.94
C SER A 385 24.66 3.16 37.93
N SER A 386 25.03 3.83 39.02
CA SER A 386 24.98 5.30 39.10
C SER A 386 26.02 5.98 38.20
N LEU A 387 27.20 5.38 38.00
CA LEU A 387 28.19 5.89 37.06
C LEU A 387 27.67 5.83 35.61
N ASN A 388 27.05 4.72 35.21
CA ASN A 388 26.48 4.54 33.87
C ASN A 388 25.32 5.53 33.59
N ASN A 389 24.47 5.82 34.58
CA ASN A 389 23.45 6.86 34.49
C ASN A 389 24.06 8.27 34.34
N PHE A 390 25.14 8.56 35.08
CA PHE A 390 25.86 9.84 34.98
C PHE A 390 26.50 10.05 33.60
N ILE A 391 27.09 9.01 33.01
CA ILE A 391 27.66 9.05 31.65
C ILE A 391 26.56 9.36 30.61
N LEU A 392 25.45 8.62 30.63
CA LEU A 392 24.32 8.89 29.73
C LEU A 392 23.78 10.31 29.92
N LYS A 393 23.71 10.82 31.16
CA LYS A 393 23.29 12.19 31.43
C LYS A 393 24.26 13.23 30.83
N MET A 394 25.58 13.03 30.93
CA MET A 394 26.56 13.89 30.24
C MET A 394 26.34 13.89 28.71
N MET A 395 26.15 12.71 28.11
CA MET A 395 25.92 12.60 26.66
C MET A 395 24.57 13.21 26.21
N TYR A 396 23.49 13.05 26.99
CA TYR A 396 22.18 13.66 26.72
C TYR A 396 22.19 15.20 26.79
N ASP A 397 23.09 15.77 27.59
CA ASP A 397 23.23 17.22 27.75
C ASP A 397 24.29 17.83 26.81
N GLY A 398 25.00 17.01 26.02
CA GLY A 398 26.08 17.45 25.13
C GLY A 398 27.36 17.88 25.86
N VAL A 399 27.64 17.26 27.01
CA VAL A 399 28.75 17.57 27.93
C VAL A 399 29.79 16.44 27.93
N ASP A 400 29.93 15.70 26.83
CA ASP A 400 31.07 14.81 26.60
C ASP A 400 32.21 15.55 25.87
N PRO A 401 33.49 15.42 26.30
CA PRO A 401 34.58 16.08 25.61
C PRO A 401 34.78 15.50 24.20
N SER A 402 34.99 16.36 23.20
CA SER A 402 35.06 15.93 21.81
C SER A 402 36.12 14.84 21.57
N GLY A 403 35.67 13.70 21.06
CA GLY A 403 36.51 12.53 20.80
C GLY A 403 36.86 11.66 22.01
N PHE A 404 36.40 12.00 23.23
CA PHE A 404 36.68 11.21 24.43
C PHE A 404 36.00 9.83 24.39
N MET A 405 34.69 9.79 24.12
CA MET A 405 33.94 8.53 24.04
C MET A 405 34.40 7.65 22.87
N SER A 406 34.75 8.23 21.71
CA SER A 406 35.34 7.48 20.60
C SER A 406 36.77 7.00 20.90
N GLY A 407 37.53 7.75 21.70
CA GLY A 407 38.82 7.33 22.26
C GLY A 407 38.70 6.12 23.18
N ILE A 408 37.72 6.13 24.11
CA ILE A 408 37.41 4.99 24.98
C ILE A 408 37.02 3.76 24.16
N ILE A 409 36.10 3.89 23.19
CA ILE A 409 35.68 2.80 22.29
C ILE A 409 36.89 2.24 21.52
N SER A 410 37.74 3.10 20.95
CA SER A 410 38.90 2.67 20.18
C SER A 410 39.93 1.94 21.04
N THR A 411 40.24 2.50 22.21
CA THR A 411 41.25 1.96 23.14
C THR A 411 40.82 0.62 23.73
N THR A 412 39.56 0.50 24.14
CA THR A 412 39.02 -0.77 24.67
C THR A 412 38.93 -1.83 23.57
N TYR A 413 38.34 -1.55 22.41
CA TYR A 413 38.22 -2.53 21.32
C TYR A 413 39.58 -2.99 20.76
N GLN A 414 40.61 -2.14 20.77
CA GLN A 414 41.96 -2.52 20.32
C GLN A 414 42.78 -3.27 21.39
N ASN A 415 42.69 -2.87 22.67
CA ASN A 415 43.60 -3.36 23.71
C ASN A 415 42.98 -4.42 24.65
N SER A 416 41.67 -4.40 24.88
CA SER A 416 40.97 -5.33 25.77
C SER A 416 39.49 -5.48 25.41
N ILE A 417 39.17 -6.49 24.59
CA ILE A 417 37.80 -6.78 24.16
C ILE A 417 36.89 -7.23 25.31
N GLU A 418 37.46 -7.78 26.40
CA GLU A 418 36.71 -8.14 27.60
C GLU A 418 36.21 -6.89 28.34
N ASP A 419 37.05 -5.87 28.48
CA ASP A 419 36.67 -4.62 29.15
C ASP A 419 35.69 -3.81 28.30
N PHE A 420 35.83 -3.84 26.97
CA PHE A 420 34.80 -3.35 26.04
C PHE A 420 33.44 -4.01 26.28
N ARG A 421 33.41 -5.34 26.47
CA ARG A 421 32.18 -6.11 26.76
C ARG A 421 31.65 -5.91 28.19
N LYS A 422 32.45 -5.43 29.15
CA LYS A 422 31.97 -5.03 30.49
C LYS A 422 31.32 -3.64 30.46
N VAL A 423 31.99 -2.66 29.85
CA VAL A 423 31.63 -1.24 29.95
C VAL A 423 30.39 -0.86 29.13
N PHE A 424 30.26 -1.33 27.89
CA PHE A 424 29.25 -0.80 26.97
C PHE A 424 27.83 -1.41 27.08
N PRO A 425 27.63 -2.72 27.34
CA PRO A 425 26.27 -3.28 27.45
C PRO A 425 25.39 -2.65 28.56
N PRO A 426 25.90 -2.30 29.75
CA PRO A 426 25.11 -1.56 30.75
C PRO A 426 24.61 -0.22 30.24
N ILE A 427 25.45 0.54 29.54
CA ILE A 427 25.12 1.85 28.96
C ILE A 427 24.06 1.68 27.85
N LEU A 428 24.23 0.70 26.97
CA LEU A 428 23.26 0.39 25.90
C LEU A 428 21.90 -0.07 26.46
N ASN A 429 21.89 -0.87 27.53
CA ASN A 429 20.67 -1.31 28.20
C ASN A 429 19.92 -0.16 28.88
N LEU A 430 20.63 0.77 29.53
CA LEU A 430 20.02 1.97 30.12
C LEU A 430 19.44 2.90 29.04
N LEU A 431 20.16 3.10 27.93
CA LEU A 431 19.67 3.88 26.78
C LEU A 431 18.41 3.26 26.17
N TRP A 432 18.34 1.93 26.05
CA TRP A 432 17.15 1.19 25.62
C TRP A 432 15.97 1.35 26.60
N LEU A 433 16.20 1.30 27.92
CA LEU A 433 15.19 1.54 28.95
C LEU A 433 14.66 2.98 28.92
N ASP A 434 15.53 3.97 28.74
CA ASP A 434 15.13 5.38 28.58
C ASP A 434 14.33 5.58 27.30
N MET A 435 14.76 5.01 26.17
CA MET A 435 13.98 5.08 24.94
C MET A 435 12.59 4.42 25.10
N GLN A 436 12.46 3.34 25.88
CA GLN A 436 11.15 2.78 26.20
C GLN A 436 10.26 3.75 26.98
N ARG A 437 10.81 4.49 27.95
CA ARG A 437 10.10 5.50 28.75
C ARG A 437 9.71 6.73 27.92
N TYR A 438 10.61 7.20 27.07
CA TYR A 438 10.43 8.38 26.20
C TYR A 438 9.82 8.05 24.83
N CYS A 439 9.19 6.88 24.67
CA CYS A 439 8.62 6.39 23.41
C CYS A 439 7.33 7.12 22.97
N SER A 440 7.37 8.45 22.82
CA SER A 440 6.28 9.25 22.27
C SER A 440 6.82 10.47 21.53
N ILE A 441 6.25 10.75 20.34
CA ILE A 441 6.55 11.97 19.57
C ILE A 441 6.03 13.22 20.31
N SER A 442 5.17 13.06 21.32
CA SER A 442 4.65 14.15 22.17
C SER A 442 5.69 14.75 23.11
N ASN A 443 6.79 14.05 23.43
CA ASN A 443 7.82 14.48 24.37
C ASN A 443 9.16 14.63 23.61
N ASP A 444 9.78 15.81 23.57
CA ASP A 444 11.00 16.02 22.78
C ASP A 444 12.23 15.22 23.26
N ASP A 445 12.20 14.68 24.49
CA ASP A 445 13.28 13.86 25.05
C ASP A 445 13.60 12.58 24.25
N HIS A 446 12.67 12.06 23.43
CA HIS A 446 12.92 10.90 22.57
C HIS A 446 14.14 11.06 21.63
N ARG A 447 14.51 12.32 21.32
CA ARG A 447 15.66 12.62 20.46
C ARG A 447 17.01 12.33 21.12
N LYS A 448 17.12 12.45 22.44
CA LYS A 448 18.41 12.34 23.15
C LYS A 448 18.95 10.90 23.14
N PRO A 449 18.18 9.84 23.47
CA PRO A 449 18.65 8.46 23.32
C PRO A 449 18.97 8.11 21.86
N LEU A 450 18.14 8.56 20.91
CA LEU A 450 18.36 8.31 19.48
C LEU A 450 19.67 8.92 18.96
N GLN A 451 19.96 10.16 19.32
CA GLN A 451 21.19 10.83 18.90
C GLN A 451 22.43 10.19 19.55
N VAL A 452 22.40 9.91 20.85
CA VAL A 452 23.50 9.23 21.55
C VAL A 452 23.77 7.84 20.96
N LEU A 453 22.72 7.07 20.63
CA LEU A 453 22.89 5.76 19.98
C LEU A 453 23.49 5.89 18.57
N HIS A 454 23.03 6.86 17.77
CA HIS A 454 23.61 7.15 16.47
C HIS A 454 25.11 7.51 16.57
N ASP A 455 25.47 8.43 17.47
CA ASP A 455 26.83 8.93 17.59
C ASP A 455 27.79 7.86 18.14
N LEU A 456 27.33 6.97 19.03
CA LEU A 456 28.05 5.75 19.44
C LEU A 456 28.23 4.76 18.28
N CYS A 457 27.17 4.48 17.51
CA CYS A 457 27.21 3.55 16.36
C CYS A 457 27.98 4.09 15.14
N LYS A 458 28.31 5.37 15.14
CA LYS A 458 29.09 6.06 14.09
C LYS A 458 30.60 5.95 14.31
N VAL A 459 31.05 5.63 15.53
CA VAL A 459 32.48 5.42 15.83
C VAL A 459 33.02 4.21 15.08
N SER A 460 34.06 4.43 14.27
CA SER A 460 34.74 3.37 13.51
C SER A 460 36.20 3.24 13.94
N VAL A 461 36.71 2.01 13.93
CA VAL A 461 38.05 1.65 14.40
C VAL A 461 38.80 0.96 13.26
N GLY A 462 39.51 1.77 12.48
CA GLY A 462 40.09 1.36 11.20
C GLY A 462 39.07 1.35 10.06
N LYS A 463 39.38 0.66 8.96
CA LYS A 463 38.50 0.62 7.77
C LYS A 463 37.27 -0.29 8.02
N PHE A 464 36.08 0.31 8.00
CA PHE A 464 34.76 -0.36 8.01
C PHE A 464 34.36 -1.19 9.25
N ASN A 465 35.14 -1.16 10.35
CA ASN A 465 34.74 -1.78 11.62
C ASN A 465 34.02 -0.76 12.52
N TYR A 466 32.85 -1.12 13.05
CA TYR A 466 32.05 -0.30 13.95
C TYR A 466 31.79 -1.07 15.26
N PRO A 467 32.62 -0.90 16.31
CA PRO A 467 32.58 -1.75 17.52
C PRO A 467 31.23 -1.82 18.23
N ILE A 468 30.58 -0.67 18.41
CA ILE A 468 29.27 -0.60 19.09
C ILE A 468 28.19 -1.30 18.25
N GLY A 469 28.26 -1.18 16.91
CA GLY A 469 27.38 -1.91 16.01
C GLY A 469 27.60 -3.43 16.06
N GLU A 470 28.85 -3.88 16.11
CA GLU A 470 29.19 -5.30 16.31
C GLU A 470 28.59 -5.81 17.62
N LEU A 471 28.84 -5.11 18.74
CA LEU A 471 28.34 -5.44 20.06
C LEU A 471 26.80 -5.52 20.11
N ILE A 472 26.10 -4.51 19.58
CA ILE A 472 24.62 -4.45 19.54
C ILE A 472 24.03 -5.67 18.84
N THR A 473 24.66 -6.14 17.75
CA THR A 473 24.18 -7.34 17.03
C THR A 473 24.51 -8.68 17.71
N GLU A 474 25.28 -8.68 18.80
CA GLU A 474 25.64 -9.86 19.60
C GLU A 474 24.91 -9.94 20.94
N MET A 475 24.16 -8.90 21.33
CA MET A 475 23.32 -8.95 22.52
C MET A 475 22.11 -9.86 22.26
N ASP A 476 21.72 -10.69 23.24
CA ASP A 476 20.58 -11.62 23.11
C ASP A 476 19.26 -10.90 22.76
N ILE A 477 19.13 -9.64 23.19
CA ILE A 477 18.00 -8.77 22.88
C ILE A 477 18.04 -8.21 21.44
N TRP A 478 19.03 -8.49 20.60
CA TRP A 478 19.05 -8.03 19.19
C TRP A 478 17.86 -8.61 18.40
N VAL A 479 17.76 -9.94 18.39
CA VAL A 479 16.62 -10.70 17.87
C VAL A 479 16.28 -11.75 18.93
N PRO A 480 15.37 -11.44 19.88
CA PRO A 480 15.01 -12.39 20.92
C PRO A 480 14.34 -13.63 20.34
N GLU A 481 14.50 -14.76 21.01
CA GLU A 481 13.73 -15.98 20.69
C GLU A 481 12.22 -15.75 20.88
N GLN A 482 11.39 -16.63 20.33
CA GLN A 482 9.93 -16.50 20.40
C GLN A 482 9.45 -17.08 21.74
N LEU A 483 8.92 -16.24 22.63
CA LEU A 483 8.56 -16.62 23.99
C LEU A 483 7.07 -16.93 24.16
N THR A 484 6.22 -16.38 23.28
CA THR A 484 4.77 -16.57 23.25
C THR A 484 4.23 -16.57 21.83
N ASP A 485 2.95 -16.93 21.67
CA ASP A 485 2.19 -16.81 20.41
C ASP A 485 2.12 -15.36 19.86
N SER A 486 2.54 -14.35 20.65
CA SER A 486 2.58 -12.94 20.27
C SER A 486 3.91 -12.51 19.66
N SER A 487 4.64 -13.41 19.00
CA SER A 487 6.01 -13.19 18.53
C SER A 487 6.20 -11.97 17.61
N GLY A 488 5.16 -11.60 16.84
CA GLY A 488 5.12 -10.37 16.03
C GLY A 488 5.13 -9.09 16.87
N ARG A 489 4.48 -9.10 18.04
CA ARG A 489 4.49 -7.99 19.00
C ARG A 489 5.72 -8.00 19.89
N GLU A 490 6.25 -9.17 20.24
CA GLU A 490 7.51 -9.34 20.99
C GLU A 490 8.66 -8.62 20.29
N ILE A 491 8.87 -8.90 19.00
CA ILE A 491 9.96 -8.25 18.24
C ILE A 491 9.78 -6.72 18.12
N SER A 492 8.55 -6.19 18.27
CA SER A 492 8.24 -4.75 18.34
C SER A 492 8.32 -4.11 19.74
N LYS A 493 8.73 -4.88 20.76
CA LYS A 493 8.87 -4.42 22.15
C LYS A 493 10.20 -4.79 22.81
N ILE A 494 10.62 -6.04 22.64
CA ILE A 494 11.73 -6.67 23.36
C ILE A 494 13.05 -6.52 22.58
N SER A 495 13.00 -6.42 21.25
CA SER A 495 14.22 -6.27 20.47
C SER A 495 14.96 -4.96 20.77
N PHE A 496 16.28 -4.94 20.59
CA PHE A 496 17.09 -3.76 20.88
C PHE A 496 16.67 -2.57 20.00
N MET A 497 16.37 -2.79 18.73
CA MET A 497 15.91 -1.73 17.82
C MET A 497 14.44 -1.32 17.98
N ALA A 498 13.62 -2.09 18.73
CA ALA A 498 12.19 -1.82 18.84
C ALA A 498 11.81 -0.46 19.43
N PRO A 499 12.34 0.00 20.58
CA PRO A 499 11.91 1.28 21.17
C PRO A 499 12.19 2.48 20.25
N PHE A 500 13.29 2.42 19.51
CA PHE A 500 13.72 3.42 18.54
C PHE A 500 12.77 3.47 17.33
N LEU A 501 12.42 2.31 16.75
CA LEU A 501 11.52 2.21 15.60
C LEU A 501 10.04 2.47 15.93
N ARG A 502 9.62 2.28 17.19
CA ARG A 502 8.20 2.32 17.60
C ARG A 502 7.58 3.74 17.66
N LEU A 503 8.36 4.80 17.45
CA LEU A 503 7.83 6.18 17.41
C LEU A 503 6.75 6.33 16.32
N SER A 504 5.50 6.48 16.75
CA SER A 504 4.31 6.39 15.91
C SER A 504 3.50 7.67 15.91
N LEU A 505 2.78 7.94 14.82
CA LEU A 505 1.71 8.96 14.76
C LEU A 505 0.31 8.36 14.89
N PHE A 506 0.17 7.03 15.01
CA PHE A 506 -1.13 6.37 15.04
C PHE A 506 -1.72 6.34 16.45
N ALA A 507 -2.98 6.76 16.57
CA ALA A 507 -3.75 6.84 17.82
C ALA A 507 -3.97 5.49 18.56
N GLU A 508 -3.63 4.38 17.93
CA GLU A 508 -3.68 3.02 18.50
C GLU A 508 -2.32 2.59 19.10
N ASP A 509 -1.22 3.19 18.63
CA ASP A 509 0.14 2.99 19.17
C ASP A 509 0.44 4.03 20.28
N ASP A 510 0.15 5.31 20.04
CA ASP A 510 0.37 6.43 20.97
C ASP A 510 -0.90 7.28 21.14
N PRO A 511 -1.63 7.14 22.26
CA PRO A 511 -2.81 7.95 22.54
C PRO A 511 -2.49 9.37 23.04
N LEU A 512 -1.25 9.68 23.43
CA LEU A 512 -0.87 11.02 23.93
C LEU A 512 -0.90 12.07 22.81
N ILE A 513 -0.56 11.66 21.58
CA ILE A 513 -0.63 12.51 20.38
C ILE A 513 -2.06 13.00 20.15
N VAL A 514 -3.06 12.14 20.40
CA VAL A 514 -4.48 12.49 20.30
C VAL A 514 -4.88 13.57 21.31
N LEU A 515 -4.25 13.59 22.49
CA LEU A 515 -4.50 14.57 23.54
C LEU A 515 -3.74 15.88 23.30
N LYS A 516 -2.49 15.82 22.83
CA LYS A 516 -1.63 16.99 22.60
C LYS A 516 -1.98 17.75 21.31
N TYR A 517 -2.23 17.05 20.21
CA TYR A 517 -2.38 17.64 18.87
C TYR A 517 -3.82 17.67 18.35
N PHE A 518 -4.72 16.83 18.88
CA PHE A 518 -6.13 16.81 18.48
C PHE A 518 -7.11 16.82 19.68
N PRO A 519 -6.95 17.70 20.69
CA PRO A 519 -7.80 17.73 21.88
C PRO A 519 -9.27 18.05 21.57
N THR A 520 -9.53 18.99 20.67
CA THR A 520 -10.87 19.50 20.32
C THR A 520 -11.20 19.20 18.84
N LYS A 521 -12.29 19.80 18.32
CA LYS A 521 -12.47 19.92 16.87
C LYS A 521 -11.61 21.08 16.38
N HIS A 522 -10.87 20.85 15.30
CA HIS A 522 -10.04 21.82 14.62
C HIS A 522 -10.60 22.06 13.20
N ASP A 523 -10.32 23.22 12.64
CA ASP A 523 -10.59 23.56 11.24
C ASP A 523 -9.61 22.86 10.28
N ASN A 524 -9.90 22.89 8.99
CA ASN A 524 -9.11 22.18 7.98
C ASN A 524 -7.71 22.77 7.74
N GLU A 525 -7.42 23.99 8.18
CA GLU A 525 -6.13 24.66 7.96
C GLU A 525 -5.19 24.40 9.13
N THR A 526 -5.66 24.52 10.37
CA THR A 526 -4.88 24.12 11.55
C THR A 526 -4.59 22.62 11.55
N VAL A 527 -5.53 21.77 11.10
CA VAL A 527 -5.29 20.32 10.88
C VAL A 527 -4.14 20.09 9.89
N LYS A 528 -4.07 20.83 8.79
CA LYS A 528 -2.96 20.73 7.81
C LYS A 528 -1.64 21.19 8.41
N ALA A 529 -1.61 22.32 9.11
CA ALA A 529 -0.41 22.85 9.76
C ALA A 529 0.15 21.90 10.84
N ILE A 530 -0.73 21.32 11.66
CA ILE A 530 -0.39 20.29 12.65
C ILE A 530 0.17 19.04 11.96
N SER A 531 -0.49 18.56 10.90
CA SER A 531 -0.06 17.37 10.15
C SER A 531 1.32 17.59 9.52
N LEU A 532 1.55 18.71 8.85
CA LEU A 532 2.85 19.08 8.26
C LEU A 532 3.96 19.18 9.32
N THR A 533 3.64 19.67 10.52
CA THR A 533 4.59 19.75 11.64
C THR A 533 4.99 18.36 12.14
N LEU A 534 4.00 17.46 12.33
CA LEU A 534 4.23 16.07 12.74
C LEU A 534 5.02 15.28 11.68
N GLN A 535 4.65 15.43 10.41
CA GLN A 535 5.35 14.87 9.25
C GLN A 535 6.79 15.38 9.16
N THR A 536 7.02 16.68 9.36
CA THR A 536 8.37 17.25 9.32
C THR A 536 9.24 16.79 10.49
N SER A 537 8.67 16.61 11.69
CA SER A 537 9.38 16.03 12.83
C SER A 537 9.78 14.57 12.57
N LEU A 538 8.84 13.75 12.11
CA LEU A 538 9.07 12.31 11.89
C LEU A 538 9.99 12.02 10.70
N GLU A 539 9.93 12.81 9.63
CA GLU A 539 10.86 12.68 8.50
C GLU A 539 12.30 12.96 8.90
N LYS A 540 12.56 13.96 9.75
CA LYS A 540 13.90 14.22 10.29
C LYS A 540 14.43 13.03 11.08
N LEU A 541 13.63 12.44 11.97
CA LEU A 541 14.02 11.22 12.69
C LEU A 541 14.35 10.06 11.73
N ARG A 542 13.58 9.91 10.65
CA ARG A 542 13.77 8.86 9.63
C ARG A 542 15.03 9.03 8.80
N VAL A 543 15.30 10.25 8.32
CA VAL A 543 16.39 10.55 7.39
C VAL A 543 17.70 10.87 8.12
N ASP A 544 17.65 11.62 9.21
CA ASP A 544 18.83 12.13 9.92
C ASP A 544 19.37 11.14 10.97
N LEU A 545 18.53 10.23 11.50
CA LEU A 545 18.89 9.31 12.59
C LEU A 545 18.68 7.83 12.21
N PHE A 546 17.46 7.41 11.83
CA PHE A 546 17.16 5.99 11.59
C PHE A 546 17.95 5.41 10.42
N HIS A 547 17.92 6.07 9.24
CA HIS A 547 18.62 5.56 8.07
C HIS A 547 20.16 5.51 8.25
N PRO A 548 20.85 6.55 8.77
CA PRO A 548 22.28 6.50 9.09
C PRO A 548 22.66 5.42 10.10
N LEU A 549 21.83 5.20 11.14
CA LEU A 549 22.03 4.16 12.15
C LEU A 549 22.01 2.75 11.53
N PHE A 550 20.99 2.44 10.72
CA PHE A 550 20.95 1.15 10.02
C PHE A 550 22.00 1.04 8.91
N TYR A 551 22.39 2.15 8.28
CA TYR A 551 23.44 2.17 7.28
C TYR A 551 24.83 1.81 7.85
N SER A 552 25.22 2.31 9.04
CA SER A 552 26.50 1.92 9.66
C SER A 552 26.54 0.43 10.03
N LEU A 553 25.41 -0.12 10.51
CA LEU A 553 25.24 -1.56 10.76
C LEU A 553 25.34 -2.40 9.47
N LEU A 554 24.94 -1.87 8.32
CA LEU A 554 25.02 -2.57 7.03
C LEU A 554 26.38 -2.40 6.32
N ILE A 555 27.17 -1.37 6.63
CA ILE A 555 28.53 -1.22 6.08
C ILE A 555 29.43 -2.38 6.53
N SER A 556 29.51 -2.65 7.84
CA SER A 556 30.38 -3.70 8.39
C SER A 556 29.93 -5.11 7.96
N LYS A 557 30.87 -5.93 7.49
CA LYS A 557 30.57 -7.30 7.01
C LYS A 557 30.03 -8.20 8.12
N LYS A 558 30.49 -8.03 9.38
CA LYS A 558 30.06 -8.85 10.53
C LYS A 558 28.62 -8.58 10.96
N THR A 559 28.17 -7.33 10.85
CA THR A 559 26.86 -6.87 11.33
C THR A 559 25.79 -6.96 10.25
N ARG A 560 26.16 -6.86 8.97
CA ARG A 560 25.24 -6.85 7.82
C ARG A 560 24.28 -8.03 7.83
N GLU A 561 24.80 -9.24 7.93
CA GLU A 561 24.00 -10.49 7.94
C GLU A 561 23.03 -10.53 9.14
N ARG A 562 23.51 -10.15 10.33
CA ARG A 562 22.70 -10.06 11.56
C ARG A 562 21.60 -8.97 11.46
N THR A 563 21.83 -7.93 10.67
CA THR A 563 20.86 -6.85 10.41
C THR A 563 19.81 -7.26 9.38
N LEU A 564 20.22 -7.94 8.32
CA LEU A 564 19.31 -8.56 7.35
C LEU A 564 18.42 -9.61 8.03
N LYS A 565 19.00 -10.46 8.90
CA LYS A 565 18.23 -11.40 9.73
C LYS A 565 17.21 -10.69 10.63
N PHE A 566 17.55 -9.54 11.24
CA PHE A 566 16.60 -8.74 12.02
C PHE A 566 15.42 -8.25 11.15
N PHE A 567 15.66 -7.75 9.93
CA PHE A 567 14.60 -7.37 9.01
C PHE A 567 13.72 -8.56 8.62
N THR A 568 14.34 -9.68 8.20
CA THR A 568 13.64 -10.92 7.83
C THR A 568 12.78 -11.45 9.00
N GLU A 569 13.30 -11.53 10.22
CA GLU A 569 12.56 -11.96 11.42
C GLU A 569 11.40 -11.01 11.76
N ALA A 570 11.60 -9.70 11.65
CA ALA A 570 10.54 -8.71 11.88
C ALA A 570 9.37 -8.88 10.90
N LEU A 571 9.68 -9.19 9.63
CA LEU A 571 8.69 -9.47 8.58
C LEU A 571 8.00 -10.83 8.80
N VAL A 572 8.77 -11.91 8.99
CA VAL A 572 8.25 -13.29 9.16
C VAL A 572 7.29 -13.40 10.34
N ARG A 573 7.66 -12.86 11.52
CA ARG A 573 6.81 -12.88 12.73
C ARG A 573 5.53 -12.05 12.60
N ASN A 574 5.45 -11.16 11.61
CA ASN A 574 4.32 -10.26 11.38
C ASN A 574 3.56 -10.51 10.07
N LYS A 575 3.84 -11.60 9.35
CA LYS A 575 3.16 -12.01 8.10
C LYS A 575 1.61 -11.89 8.15
N ASN A 576 1.01 -12.13 9.32
CA ASN A 576 -0.43 -12.07 9.51
C ASN A 576 -1.01 -10.63 9.42
N ARG A 577 -0.18 -9.57 9.43
CA ARG A 577 -0.64 -8.17 9.23
C ARG A 577 -1.37 -7.95 7.90
N ALA A 578 -1.08 -8.74 6.87
CA ALA A 578 -1.75 -8.69 5.57
C ALA A 578 -3.20 -9.22 5.58
N GLN A 579 -3.59 -10.02 6.59
CA GLN A 579 -4.89 -10.68 6.65
C GLN A 579 -6.05 -9.68 6.74
N LEU A 580 -7.14 -9.97 6.03
CA LEU A 580 -8.38 -9.18 6.03
C LEU A 580 -8.96 -8.92 7.44
N GLN A 581 -8.68 -9.81 8.40
CA GLN A 581 -9.05 -9.68 9.82
C GLN A 581 -7.91 -10.17 10.73
N SER A 582 -6.82 -9.42 10.79
CA SER A 582 -5.71 -9.65 11.72
C SER A 582 -6.05 -9.28 13.16
N ASP A 583 -5.54 -10.04 14.15
CA ASP A 583 -5.59 -9.60 15.56
C ASP A 583 -4.39 -8.69 15.88
N GLU A 584 -4.68 -7.41 16.14
CA GLU A 584 -3.70 -6.38 16.47
C GLU A 584 -3.00 -6.62 17.81
N ARG A 585 -3.51 -7.52 18.67
CA ARG A 585 -2.95 -7.79 20.02
C ARG A 585 -1.67 -8.61 19.99
N VAL A 586 -1.46 -9.42 18.96
CA VAL A 586 -0.33 -10.36 18.81
C VAL A 586 0.72 -9.87 17.81
N LEU A 587 0.45 -8.73 17.15
CA LEU A 587 1.27 -8.16 16.08
C LEU A 587 1.97 -6.85 16.52
N ALA A 588 2.95 -6.43 15.73
CA ALA A 588 3.61 -5.14 15.85
C ALA A 588 2.65 -3.97 15.53
N GLY A 589 2.90 -2.83 16.17
CA GLY A 589 2.23 -1.56 15.91
C GLY A 589 2.50 -0.99 14.51
N ASP A 590 1.61 -0.11 14.04
CA ASP A 590 1.66 0.41 12.67
C ASP A 590 2.84 1.38 12.46
N GLY A 591 3.19 2.19 13.46
CA GLY A 591 4.34 3.10 13.41
C GLY A 591 5.69 2.37 13.28
N PHE A 592 5.88 1.27 14.01
CA PHE A 592 7.07 0.41 13.89
C PHE A 592 7.23 -0.08 12.45
N PHE A 593 6.13 -0.57 11.84
CA PHE A 593 6.15 -1.11 10.49
C PHE A 593 6.40 -0.05 9.41
N ILE A 594 5.82 1.14 9.52
CA ILE A 594 6.05 2.22 8.56
C ILE A 594 7.48 2.79 8.69
N ASN A 595 8.04 2.89 9.90
CA ASN A 595 9.42 3.34 10.08
C ASN A 595 10.44 2.31 9.54
N LEU A 596 10.24 1.01 9.81
CA LEU A 596 11.01 -0.08 9.21
C LEU A 596 10.95 -0.02 7.67
N THR A 597 9.75 0.17 7.12
CA THR A 597 9.55 0.25 5.66
C THR A 597 10.23 1.46 5.05
N ASN A 598 10.24 2.62 5.72
CA ASN A 598 10.96 3.81 5.24
C ASN A 598 12.49 3.61 5.21
N ILE A 599 13.06 2.84 6.16
CA ILE A 599 14.48 2.50 6.14
C ILE A 599 14.80 1.61 4.94
N LEU A 600 14.01 0.55 4.73
CA LEU A 600 14.15 -0.38 3.60
C LEU A 600 13.95 0.33 2.24
N GLN A 601 12.98 1.25 2.13
CA GLN A 601 12.81 2.14 0.98
C GLN A 601 14.09 2.95 0.70
N LEU A 602 14.63 3.65 1.70
CA LEU A 602 15.85 4.47 1.54
C LEU A 602 17.08 3.65 1.15
N LEU A 603 17.19 2.40 1.62
CA LEU A 603 18.24 1.47 1.20
C LEU A 603 18.06 1.01 -0.25
N SER A 604 16.80 0.79 -0.69
CA SER A 604 16.49 0.27 -2.02
C SER A 604 16.67 1.24 -3.20
N VAL A 605 16.73 2.56 -2.95
CA VAL A 605 16.82 3.61 -3.99
C VAL A 605 18.00 3.39 -4.95
N ASN A 606 19.13 2.90 -4.46
CA ASN A 606 20.36 2.74 -5.25
C ASN A 606 20.51 1.36 -5.91
N ILE A 607 19.48 0.51 -5.85
CA ILE A 607 19.52 -0.87 -6.38
C ILE A 607 19.21 -0.88 -7.89
N LYS A 608 20.19 -1.27 -8.71
CA LYS A 608 20.02 -1.46 -10.15
C LYS A 608 19.26 -2.76 -10.46
N ARG A 609 18.33 -2.70 -11.42
CA ARG A 609 17.54 -3.82 -12.00
C ARG A 609 18.37 -5.05 -12.38
N ASP A 610 19.63 -4.84 -12.75
CA ASP A 610 20.54 -5.88 -13.22
C ASP A 610 21.10 -6.72 -12.07
N LYS A 611 21.19 -6.15 -10.86
CA LYS A 611 21.70 -6.80 -9.63
C LYS A 611 20.64 -7.56 -8.82
N ILE A 612 19.45 -7.72 -9.38
CA ILE A 612 18.33 -8.40 -8.74
C ILE A 612 18.15 -9.75 -9.43
N ASP A 613 18.45 -10.83 -8.69
CA ASP A 613 18.11 -12.19 -9.09
C ASP A 613 16.57 -12.36 -9.14
N PRO A 614 16.00 -12.74 -10.30
CA PRO A 614 14.57 -13.00 -10.42
C PRO A 614 14.05 -14.24 -9.68
N TYR A 615 14.90 -15.22 -9.35
CA TYR A 615 14.52 -16.50 -8.75
C TYR A 615 14.45 -16.47 -7.20
N TYR A 616 15.01 -15.44 -6.57
CA TYR A 616 15.08 -15.26 -5.11
C TYR A 616 13.78 -15.51 -4.32
N PRO A 617 12.57 -15.19 -4.80
CA PRO A 617 11.32 -15.53 -4.10
C PRO A 617 11.12 -17.04 -3.83
N PHE A 618 11.85 -17.90 -4.54
CA PHE A 618 11.82 -19.36 -4.40
C PHE A 618 13.11 -19.94 -3.82
N HIS A 619 14.11 -19.10 -3.51
CA HIS A 619 15.44 -19.54 -3.10
C HIS A 619 15.41 -20.22 -1.71
N PRO A 620 16.05 -21.41 -1.53
CA PRO A 620 15.94 -22.17 -0.28
C PRO A 620 16.41 -21.45 1.00
N GLN A 621 17.29 -20.45 0.91
CA GLN A 621 17.75 -19.67 2.06
C GLN A 621 16.78 -18.52 2.44
N ASN A 622 15.84 -18.16 1.56
CA ASN A 622 14.91 -17.06 1.77
C ASN A 622 13.77 -17.47 2.73
N GLN A 623 13.81 -17.00 3.98
CA GLN A 623 12.76 -17.31 4.96
C GLN A 623 11.38 -16.71 4.62
N LEU A 624 11.34 -15.73 3.70
CA LEU A 624 10.11 -15.13 3.16
C LEU A 624 9.63 -15.82 1.88
N MET A 625 10.23 -16.96 1.49
CA MET A 625 9.90 -17.71 0.27
C MET A 625 8.40 -17.94 0.07
N VAL A 626 7.97 -17.95 -1.20
CA VAL A 626 6.58 -18.17 -1.57
C VAL A 626 6.18 -19.63 -1.30
N LYS A 627 5.12 -19.83 -0.52
CA LYS A 627 4.68 -21.15 -0.03
C LYS A 627 3.82 -21.88 -1.05
N LYS A 628 3.46 -23.13 -0.76
CA LYS A 628 2.56 -23.93 -1.61
C LYS A 628 1.13 -23.39 -1.65
N ASP A 629 0.67 -22.82 -0.54
CA ASP A 629 -0.70 -22.33 -0.35
C ASP A 629 -0.91 -20.88 -0.82
N ASP A 630 0.15 -20.13 -1.11
CA ASP A 630 0.06 -18.73 -1.52
C ASP A 630 -0.50 -18.62 -2.97
N SER A 631 -1.45 -17.71 -3.21
CA SER A 631 -2.00 -17.47 -4.54
C SER A 631 -0.96 -16.93 -5.52
N ARG A 632 -1.01 -17.40 -6.78
CA ARG A 632 -0.06 -17.03 -7.85
C ARG A 632 -0.73 -16.26 -8.97
N ILE A 633 0.07 -15.51 -9.73
CA ILE A 633 -0.41 -14.71 -10.87
C ILE A 633 -1.12 -15.60 -11.90
N LYS A 634 -0.54 -16.76 -12.27
CA LYS A 634 -1.16 -17.68 -13.25
C LYS A 634 -1.17 -19.15 -12.86
N PHE A 635 -0.14 -19.69 -12.22
CA PHE A 635 -0.10 -21.11 -11.84
C PHE A 635 -1.10 -21.46 -10.73
N ASN A 636 -1.55 -22.71 -10.70
CA ASN A 636 -2.09 -23.32 -9.48
C ASN A 636 -0.94 -23.94 -8.66
N SER A 637 -1.19 -24.30 -7.41
CA SER A 637 -0.17 -24.84 -6.50
C SER A 637 0.54 -26.09 -7.03
N ASN A 638 -0.16 -26.97 -7.78
CA ASN A 638 0.44 -28.18 -8.34
C ASN A 638 1.42 -27.86 -9.47
N ASP A 639 1.07 -26.90 -10.34
CA ASP A 639 1.92 -26.53 -11.48
C ASP A 639 3.12 -25.66 -11.04
N ALA A 640 2.95 -24.85 -9.98
CA ALA A 640 4.06 -24.16 -9.33
C ALA A 640 5.04 -25.15 -8.66
N ASP A 641 4.53 -26.19 -7.97
CA ASP A 641 5.35 -27.26 -7.40
C ASP A 641 6.12 -28.04 -8.48
N LYS A 642 5.46 -28.46 -9.56
CA LYS A 642 6.11 -29.11 -10.71
C LYS A 642 7.24 -28.25 -11.25
N TRP A 643 6.94 -27.00 -11.63
CA TRP A 643 7.91 -26.07 -12.18
C TRP A 643 9.13 -25.88 -11.27
N LEU A 644 8.93 -25.76 -9.95
CA LEU A 644 10.03 -25.61 -8.99
C LEU A 644 10.89 -26.88 -8.87
N THR A 645 10.27 -28.07 -8.90
CA THR A 645 11.01 -29.35 -8.91
C THR A 645 11.77 -29.58 -10.22
N GLU A 646 11.18 -29.22 -11.36
CA GLU A 646 11.84 -29.25 -12.68
C GLU A 646 13.00 -28.26 -12.75
N LEU A 647 12.82 -27.02 -12.29
CA LEU A 647 13.86 -25.99 -12.22
C LEU A 647 15.05 -26.49 -11.39
N SER A 648 14.78 -27.03 -10.20
CA SER A 648 15.80 -27.60 -9.30
C SER A 648 16.48 -28.85 -9.85
N SER A 649 15.91 -29.50 -10.87
CA SER A 649 16.43 -30.71 -11.52
C SER A 649 17.08 -30.45 -12.88
N LYS A 650 17.07 -29.21 -13.39
CA LYS A 650 17.64 -28.88 -14.71
C LYS A 650 19.17 -28.96 -14.68
N PRO A 651 19.80 -29.76 -15.57
CA PRO A 651 21.26 -29.83 -15.63
C PRO A 651 21.83 -28.46 -16.02
N GLY A 652 22.66 -27.90 -15.14
CA GLY A 652 23.26 -26.57 -15.32
C GLY A 652 22.54 -25.43 -14.59
N PHE A 653 21.38 -25.66 -13.97
CA PHE A 653 20.80 -24.67 -13.04
C PHE A 653 21.52 -24.73 -11.69
N GLN A 654 21.96 -23.57 -11.21
CA GLN A 654 22.47 -23.37 -9.85
C GLN A 654 21.83 -22.10 -9.30
N TRP A 655 21.53 -22.08 -8.00
CA TRP A 655 21.04 -20.89 -7.33
C TRP A 655 22.18 -19.87 -7.16
N GLU A 656 21.91 -18.59 -7.43
CA GLU A 656 22.89 -17.51 -7.20
C GLU A 656 23.06 -17.25 -5.69
N ASP A 657 24.28 -16.87 -5.28
CA ASP A 657 24.56 -16.44 -3.90
C ASP A 657 23.72 -15.19 -3.56
N VAL A 658 23.07 -15.20 -2.38
CA VAL A 658 22.13 -14.15 -1.97
C VAL A 658 22.83 -12.80 -1.85
N SER A 659 22.63 -11.94 -2.85
CA SER A 659 23.15 -10.59 -2.84
C SER A 659 22.34 -9.68 -1.91
N PHE A 660 23.02 -8.77 -1.19
CA PHE A 660 22.36 -7.73 -0.39
C PHE A 660 21.37 -6.90 -1.20
N SER A 661 21.65 -6.66 -2.49
CA SER A 661 20.74 -5.95 -3.39
C SER A 661 19.47 -6.76 -3.67
N THR A 662 19.59 -8.07 -3.85
CA THR A 662 18.43 -8.96 -4.04
C THR A 662 17.60 -9.03 -2.76
N GLU A 663 18.21 -9.37 -1.62
CA GLU A 663 17.49 -9.53 -0.36
C GLU A 663 16.81 -8.22 0.08
N CYS A 664 17.54 -7.09 0.06
CA CYS A 664 16.97 -5.79 0.46
C CYS A 664 15.82 -5.37 -0.46
N PHE A 665 15.90 -5.63 -1.76
CA PHE A 665 14.83 -5.28 -2.71
C PHE A 665 13.53 -6.04 -2.39
N PHE A 666 13.59 -7.35 -2.21
CA PHE A 666 12.42 -8.14 -1.85
C PHE A 666 11.95 -7.85 -0.42
N GLN A 667 12.85 -7.63 0.55
CA GLN A 667 12.48 -7.17 1.91
C GLN A 667 11.67 -5.86 1.86
N THR A 668 12.02 -4.89 1.01
CA THR A 668 11.24 -3.65 0.84
C THR A 668 9.82 -3.93 0.32
N MET A 669 9.67 -4.87 -0.62
CA MET A 669 8.34 -5.26 -1.13
C MET A 669 7.48 -5.93 -0.04
N TYR A 670 8.03 -6.88 0.73
CA TYR A 670 7.33 -7.47 1.87
C TYR A 670 7.04 -6.45 2.98
N ALA A 671 7.91 -5.46 3.19
CA ALA A 671 7.70 -4.39 4.16
C ALA A 671 6.54 -3.47 3.75
N LEU A 672 6.44 -3.12 2.46
CA LEU A 672 5.29 -2.41 1.89
C LEU A 672 3.98 -3.18 2.09
N HIS A 673 3.98 -4.47 1.75
CA HIS A 673 2.82 -5.37 1.91
C HIS A 673 2.34 -5.48 3.36
N LEU A 674 3.26 -5.53 4.34
CA LEU A 674 2.94 -5.65 5.76
C LEU A 674 2.70 -4.30 6.47
N SER A 675 3.04 -3.16 5.86
CA SER A 675 2.84 -1.83 6.44
C SER A 675 1.77 -1.01 5.72
N VAL A 676 2.00 -0.62 4.47
CA VAL A 676 1.22 0.38 3.74
C VAL A 676 -0.18 -0.15 3.44
N ILE A 677 -0.28 -1.36 2.86
CA ILE A 677 -1.57 -1.93 2.46
C ILE A 677 -2.49 -2.16 3.68
N PRO A 678 -2.05 -2.77 4.81
CA PRO A 678 -2.84 -2.83 6.04
C PRO A 678 -3.24 -1.46 6.59
N CYS A 679 -2.35 -0.47 6.60
CA CYS A 679 -2.68 0.88 7.08
C CYS A 679 -3.70 1.59 6.17
N GLN A 680 -3.63 1.41 4.85
CA GLN A 680 -4.64 1.89 3.89
C GLN A 680 -5.99 1.19 4.13
N ARG A 681 -6.01 -0.14 4.24
CA ARG A 681 -7.20 -0.95 4.57
C ARG A 681 -7.85 -0.49 5.88
N LYS A 682 -7.06 -0.27 6.94
CA LYS A 682 -7.52 0.31 8.21
C LYS A 682 -8.11 1.71 8.03
N TYR A 683 -7.45 2.61 7.32
CA TYR A 683 -7.95 3.98 7.07
C TYR A 683 -9.31 3.97 6.35
N VAL A 684 -9.44 3.23 5.25
CA VAL A 684 -10.71 3.10 4.50
C VAL A 684 -11.80 2.42 5.34
N ARG A 685 -11.44 1.51 6.27
CA ARG A 685 -12.37 0.95 7.26
C ARG A 685 -12.82 1.99 8.29
N ARG A 686 -11.91 2.82 8.84
CA ARG A 686 -12.23 3.94 9.74
C ARG A 686 -13.18 4.94 9.06
N LEU A 687 -12.94 5.31 7.79
CA LEU A 687 -13.84 6.17 7.01
C LEU A 687 -15.26 5.58 6.85
N ARG A 688 -15.36 4.28 6.52
CA ARG A 688 -16.67 3.58 6.43
C ARG A 688 -17.41 3.61 7.76
N VAL A 689 -16.73 3.34 8.87
CA VAL A 689 -17.34 3.37 10.22
C VAL A 689 -17.80 4.78 10.63
N ILE A 690 -17.04 5.83 10.29
CA ILE A 690 -17.45 7.23 10.54
C ILE A 690 -18.76 7.56 9.80
N ARG A 691 -18.85 7.21 8.51
CA ARG A 691 -20.06 7.43 7.69
C ARG A 691 -21.27 6.65 8.23
N GLU A 692 -21.05 5.42 8.68
CA GLU A 692 -22.11 4.58 9.24
C GLU A 692 -22.63 5.12 10.59
N LEU A 693 -21.73 5.49 11.50
CA LEU A 693 -22.11 6.13 12.76
C LEU A 693 -22.83 7.46 12.54
N GLY A 694 -22.42 8.26 11.55
CA GLY A 694 -23.12 9.47 11.12
C GLY A 694 -24.58 9.20 10.74
N ARG A 695 -24.81 8.27 9.80
CA ARG A 695 -26.18 7.90 9.37
C ARG A 695 -27.02 7.34 10.52
N ILE A 696 -26.42 6.56 11.43
CA ILE A 696 -27.11 6.04 12.62
C ILE A 696 -27.53 7.20 13.55
N ILE A 697 -26.67 8.20 13.76
CA ILE A 697 -26.99 9.39 14.56
C ILE A 697 -28.10 10.22 13.90
N GLU A 698 -28.06 10.40 12.58
CA GLU A 698 -29.11 11.09 11.81
C GLU A 698 -30.46 10.36 11.91
N THR A 699 -30.46 9.04 11.71
CA THR A 699 -31.68 8.20 11.77
C THR A 699 -32.33 8.27 13.16
N PHE A 700 -31.54 8.16 14.24
CA PHE A 700 -32.06 8.30 15.61
C PHE A 700 -32.39 9.75 16.02
N ALA A 701 -31.92 10.76 15.28
CA ALA A 701 -32.33 12.15 15.47
C ALA A 701 -33.64 12.49 14.75
N GLN A 702 -34.00 11.73 13.70
CA GLN A 702 -35.26 11.86 12.97
C GLN A 702 -36.41 11.03 13.59
N SER A 703 -36.12 10.09 14.49
CA SER A 703 -37.14 9.30 15.18
C SER A 703 -37.64 10.00 16.45
N ASP A 704 -38.93 10.35 16.51
CA ASP A 704 -39.58 11.01 17.66
C ASP A 704 -39.57 10.22 18.98
N GLN A 705 -39.09 8.97 18.98
CA GLN A 705 -38.97 8.14 20.18
C GLN A 705 -37.81 8.58 21.08
N GLN A 706 -37.95 9.74 21.71
CA GLN A 706 -37.02 10.32 22.70
C GLN A 706 -36.98 9.54 24.02
N THR A 707 -36.67 8.24 23.97
CA THR A 707 -36.38 7.44 25.15
C THR A 707 -34.97 7.77 25.66
N SER A 708 -34.79 7.73 26.99
CA SER A 708 -33.47 7.88 27.62
C SER A 708 -32.45 6.87 27.09
N THR A 709 -32.91 5.66 26.75
CA THR A 709 -32.11 4.60 26.12
C THR A 709 -31.63 4.99 24.72
N ALA A 710 -32.48 5.62 23.90
CA ALA A 710 -32.09 6.14 22.59
C ALA A 710 -31.07 7.28 22.72
N GLN A 711 -31.30 8.24 23.62
CA GLN A 711 -30.35 9.33 23.89
C GLN A 711 -28.97 8.81 24.34
N GLY A 712 -28.93 7.80 25.23
CA GLY A 712 -27.70 7.12 25.64
C GLY A 712 -26.97 6.42 24.48
N ARG A 713 -27.71 5.79 23.56
CA ARG A 713 -27.14 5.20 22.33
C ARG A 713 -26.58 6.27 21.39
N ILE A 714 -27.31 7.37 21.14
CA ILE A 714 -26.84 8.50 20.32
C ILE A 714 -25.55 9.08 20.91
N ARG A 715 -25.49 9.27 22.24
CA ARG A 715 -24.29 9.75 22.93
C ARG A 715 -23.09 8.81 22.70
N ARG A 716 -23.26 7.51 22.91
CA ARG A 716 -22.20 6.50 22.68
C ARG A 716 -21.74 6.48 21.22
N CYS A 717 -22.66 6.62 20.25
CA CYS A 717 -22.31 6.72 18.83
C CYS A 717 -21.51 8.00 18.52
N LYS A 718 -21.89 9.15 19.10
CA LYS A 718 -21.15 10.42 18.96
C LYS A 718 -19.74 10.34 19.56
N GLU A 719 -19.59 9.73 20.74
CA GLU A 719 -18.30 9.49 21.41
C GLU A 719 -17.40 8.54 20.59
N GLN A 720 -17.95 7.45 20.05
CA GLN A 720 -17.23 6.53 19.15
C GLN A 720 -16.84 7.20 17.82
N MET A 721 -17.75 7.97 17.21
CA MET A 721 -17.48 8.71 15.98
C MET A 721 -16.38 9.76 16.19
N LEU A 722 -16.36 10.45 17.33
CA LEU A 722 -15.26 11.35 17.71
C LEU A 722 -13.93 10.60 17.84
N LYS A 723 -13.91 9.42 18.50
CA LYS A 723 -12.70 8.60 18.60
C LYS A 723 -12.18 8.20 17.22
N TYR A 724 -13.03 7.68 16.34
CA TYR A 724 -12.62 7.32 14.98
C TYR A 724 -12.19 8.53 14.14
N HIS A 725 -12.83 9.69 14.30
CA HIS A 725 -12.43 10.92 13.62
C HIS A 725 -11.05 11.41 14.07
N LYS A 726 -10.74 11.39 15.37
CA LYS A 726 -9.39 11.70 15.86
C LYS A 726 -8.35 10.69 15.37
N ALA A 727 -8.67 9.39 15.37
CA ALA A 727 -7.81 8.35 14.82
C ALA A 727 -7.61 8.46 13.29
N LYS A 728 -8.59 9.00 12.56
CA LYS A 728 -8.45 9.38 11.13
C LYS A 728 -7.39 10.48 10.99
N LEU A 729 -7.51 11.60 11.70
CA LEU A 729 -6.56 12.72 11.60
C LEU A 729 -5.11 12.28 11.91
N CYS A 730 -4.94 11.46 12.95
CA CYS A 730 -3.64 10.88 13.32
C CYS A 730 -3.08 9.98 12.20
N ALA A 731 -3.92 9.16 11.58
CA ALA A 731 -3.54 8.32 10.46
C ALA A 731 -3.24 9.12 9.18
N GLU A 732 -3.90 10.25 8.95
CA GLU A 732 -3.60 11.14 7.81
C GLU A 732 -2.23 11.79 7.96
N ALA A 733 -1.90 12.29 9.15
CA ALA A 733 -0.55 12.79 9.44
C ALA A 733 0.52 11.70 9.23
N GLY A 734 0.26 10.44 9.60
CA GLY A 734 1.21 9.33 9.47
C GLY A 734 1.32 8.68 8.08
N LEU A 735 0.25 8.68 7.29
CA LEU A 735 0.15 7.94 6.02
C LEU A 735 0.11 8.85 4.77
N LEU A 736 -0.39 10.08 4.87
CA LEU A 736 -0.52 11.04 3.77
C LEU A 736 0.61 12.08 3.79
N ASP A 737 1.86 11.60 3.89
CA ASP A 737 3.07 12.39 3.71
C ASP A 737 3.56 12.23 2.26
N GLU A 738 3.65 13.34 1.53
CA GLU A 738 4.10 13.38 0.12
C GLU A 738 5.43 12.66 -0.09
N ARG A 739 6.36 12.76 0.87
CA ARG A 739 7.72 12.18 0.76
C ARG A 739 7.70 10.68 0.96
N PHE A 740 6.91 10.19 1.92
CA PHE A 740 6.74 8.75 2.15
C PHE A 740 5.96 8.08 1.01
N LEU A 741 4.86 8.69 0.56
CA LEU A 741 4.10 8.19 -0.59
C LEU A 741 4.92 8.29 -1.88
N GLY A 742 5.74 9.32 -2.05
CA GLY A 742 6.72 9.45 -3.15
C GLY A 742 7.76 8.33 -3.16
N ARG A 743 8.27 7.91 -2.00
CA ARG A 743 9.13 6.71 -1.87
C ARG A 743 8.40 5.42 -2.25
N CYS A 744 7.13 5.28 -1.85
CA CYS A 744 6.30 4.15 -2.26
C CYS A 744 6.13 4.11 -3.79
N VAL A 745 5.80 5.25 -4.42
CA VAL A 745 5.68 5.37 -5.89
C VAL A 745 7.01 5.08 -6.60
N ALA A 746 8.14 5.56 -6.06
CA ALA A 746 9.45 5.28 -6.64
C ALA A 746 9.77 3.78 -6.60
N PHE A 747 9.56 3.11 -5.45
CA PHE A 747 9.78 1.68 -5.32
C PHE A 747 8.82 0.85 -6.18
N TYR A 748 7.51 1.16 -6.20
CA TYR A 748 6.58 0.42 -7.07
C TYR A 748 6.90 0.59 -8.56
N ASN A 749 7.42 1.75 -9.01
CA ASN A 749 7.92 1.88 -10.39
C ASN A 749 9.22 1.08 -10.64
N GLN A 750 10.14 1.01 -9.66
CA GLN A 750 11.32 0.13 -9.70
C GLN A 750 10.90 -1.35 -9.78
N PHE A 751 9.84 -1.72 -9.07
CA PHE A 751 9.26 -3.07 -9.07
C PHE A 751 8.50 -3.39 -10.37
N ILE A 752 7.75 -2.45 -10.94
CA ILE A 752 7.15 -2.58 -12.28
C ILE A 752 8.25 -2.78 -13.35
N ASN A 753 9.35 -2.05 -13.28
CA ASN A 753 10.52 -2.28 -14.13
C ASN A 753 11.09 -3.69 -13.98
N PHE A 754 11.16 -4.21 -12.75
CA PHE A 754 11.57 -5.60 -12.50
C PHE A 754 10.56 -6.62 -13.07
N LEU A 755 9.25 -6.41 -12.92
CA LEU A 755 8.22 -7.27 -13.53
C LEU A 755 8.32 -7.28 -15.06
N PHE A 756 8.60 -6.13 -15.70
CA PHE A 756 8.87 -6.06 -17.13
C PHE A 756 10.12 -6.86 -17.55
N LYS A 757 11.18 -6.92 -16.73
CA LYS A 757 12.34 -7.82 -16.95
C LYS A 757 11.89 -9.29 -17.01
N VAL A 758 11.03 -9.70 -16.09
CA VAL A 758 10.54 -11.09 -15.97
C VAL A 758 9.50 -11.45 -17.04
N LEU A 759 8.89 -10.44 -17.68
CA LEU A 759 8.08 -10.56 -18.90
C LEU A 759 8.91 -10.55 -20.21
N ASN A 760 10.24 -10.40 -20.12
CA ASN A 760 11.16 -10.19 -21.25
C ASN A 760 10.88 -8.90 -22.07
N CYS A 761 10.27 -7.89 -21.45
CA CYS A 761 9.98 -6.59 -22.06
C CYS A 761 10.97 -5.52 -21.54
N ASP A 762 12.19 -5.48 -22.08
CA ASP A 762 13.25 -4.68 -21.44
C ASP A 762 13.12 -3.14 -21.58
N THR A 763 12.34 -2.61 -22.52
CA THR A 763 12.17 -1.15 -22.69
C THR A 763 10.72 -0.69 -22.84
N HIS A 764 10.46 0.58 -22.48
CA HIS A 764 9.18 1.28 -22.75
C HIS A 764 8.76 1.27 -24.23
N LEU A 765 9.70 1.06 -25.15
CA LEU A 765 9.49 1.05 -26.60
C LEU A 765 9.38 -0.36 -27.19
N SER A 766 9.55 -1.41 -26.37
CA SER A 766 9.53 -2.83 -26.79
C SER A 766 8.41 -3.64 -26.12
N VAL A 767 7.38 -2.98 -25.56
CA VAL A 767 6.13 -3.63 -25.17
C VAL A 767 5.20 -3.61 -26.38
N GLU A 768 5.38 -4.57 -27.29
CA GLU A 768 4.40 -4.81 -28.34
C GLU A 768 3.19 -5.55 -27.75
N LEU A 769 1.97 -5.13 -28.15
CA LEU A 769 0.73 -5.76 -27.71
C LEU A 769 -0.08 -6.26 -28.92
N PRO A 770 -0.72 -7.44 -28.85
CA PRO A 770 -0.80 -8.35 -27.70
C PRO A 770 0.54 -9.03 -27.37
N LEU A 771 0.73 -9.36 -26.08
CA LEU A 771 1.83 -10.22 -25.65
C LEU A 771 1.68 -11.66 -26.21
N SER A 772 2.76 -12.45 -26.12
CA SER A 772 2.76 -13.88 -26.48
C SER A 772 1.64 -14.66 -25.78
N GLU A 773 1.18 -15.75 -26.40
CA GLU A 773 0.24 -16.68 -25.73
C GLU A 773 0.95 -17.50 -24.64
N GLU A 774 2.26 -17.75 -24.78
CA GLU A 774 3.07 -18.40 -23.77
C GLU A 774 3.51 -17.42 -22.67
N VAL A 775 2.89 -17.55 -21.49
CA VAL A 775 3.25 -16.79 -20.29
C VAL A 775 4.58 -17.31 -19.73
N PRO A 776 5.60 -16.46 -19.50
CA PRO A 776 6.87 -16.88 -18.90
C PRO A 776 6.65 -17.61 -17.57
N PRO A 777 7.13 -18.87 -17.40
CA PRO A 777 6.87 -19.66 -16.20
C PRO A 777 7.26 -18.98 -14.88
N LEU A 778 8.34 -18.20 -14.88
CA LEU A 778 8.76 -17.43 -13.71
C LEU A 778 7.71 -16.36 -13.33
N PHE A 779 7.19 -15.59 -14.29
CA PHE A 779 6.10 -14.64 -14.06
C PHE A 779 4.84 -15.34 -13.56
N ALA A 780 4.46 -16.45 -14.21
CA ALA A 780 3.30 -17.26 -13.83
C ALA A 780 3.36 -17.80 -12.39
N SER A 781 4.57 -18.04 -11.87
CA SER A 781 4.86 -18.60 -10.55
C SER A 781 4.92 -17.59 -9.40
N PHE A 782 5.03 -16.27 -9.68
CA PHE A 782 5.08 -15.24 -8.64
C PHE A 782 3.74 -15.08 -7.91
N PRO A 783 3.74 -14.54 -6.67
CA PRO A 783 2.51 -14.26 -5.93
C PRO A 783 1.62 -13.24 -6.66
N ASP A 784 0.29 -13.42 -6.63
CA ASP A 784 -0.63 -12.43 -7.22
C ASP A 784 -0.65 -11.09 -6.47
N TRP A 785 -0.39 -11.11 -5.15
CA TRP A 785 -0.28 -9.89 -4.35
C TRP A 785 0.86 -8.94 -4.77
N TYR A 786 1.89 -9.43 -5.49
CA TYR A 786 2.91 -8.56 -6.11
C TYR A 786 2.31 -7.53 -7.07
N ILE A 787 1.17 -7.87 -7.70
CA ILE A 787 0.42 -7.00 -8.61
C ILE A 787 -0.78 -6.38 -7.89
N GLU A 788 -1.40 -7.09 -6.92
CA GLU A 788 -2.51 -6.55 -6.13
C GLU A 788 -2.12 -5.31 -5.29
N ASP A 789 -0.96 -5.34 -4.65
CA ASP A 789 -0.45 -4.25 -3.81
C ASP A 789 -0.24 -2.97 -4.63
N ILE A 790 0.30 -3.10 -5.85
CA ILE A 790 0.45 -1.99 -6.81
C ILE A 790 -0.93 -1.37 -7.07
N ALA A 791 -1.91 -2.20 -7.42
CA ALA A 791 -3.24 -1.72 -7.78
C ALA A 791 -3.96 -1.06 -6.59
N GLU A 792 -3.93 -1.68 -5.41
CA GLU A 792 -4.57 -1.16 -4.20
C GLU A 792 -3.90 0.14 -3.70
N PHE A 793 -2.57 0.22 -3.78
CA PHE A 793 -1.82 1.44 -3.46
C PHE A 793 -2.19 2.60 -4.40
N TYR A 794 -2.21 2.39 -5.72
CA TYR A 794 -2.55 3.47 -6.66
C TYR A 794 -4.03 3.87 -6.60
N LEU A 795 -4.96 2.94 -6.36
CA LEU A 795 -6.36 3.28 -6.08
C LEU A 795 -6.48 4.18 -4.84
N PHE A 796 -5.74 3.87 -3.77
CA PHE A 796 -5.69 4.71 -2.57
C PHE A 796 -5.10 6.10 -2.85
N VAL A 797 -3.98 6.19 -3.57
CA VAL A 797 -3.35 7.48 -3.91
C VAL A 797 -4.28 8.34 -4.76
N ILE A 798 -4.93 7.79 -5.79
CA ILE A 798 -5.89 8.50 -6.64
C ILE A 798 -7.09 9.01 -5.82
N GLN A 799 -7.62 8.19 -4.91
CA GLN A 799 -8.83 8.53 -4.14
C GLN A 799 -8.58 9.48 -2.96
N TYR A 800 -7.37 9.50 -2.36
CA TYR A 800 -7.12 10.23 -1.10
C TYR A 800 -5.96 11.25 -1.14
N TYR A 801 -4.99 11.13 -2.06
CA TYR A 801 -3.81 12.02 -2.09
C TYR A 801 -3.16 12.12 -3.48
N HIS A 802 -3.94 12.55 -4.48
CA HIS A 802 -3.53 12.59 -5.88
C HIS A 802 -2.34 13.51 -6.20
N ASN A 803 -1.95 14.42 -5.30
CA ASN A 803 -0.87 15.40 -5.53
C ASN A 803 0.49 14.74 -5.84
N VAL A 804 0.75 13.55 -5.29
CA VAL A 804 1.97 12.76 -5.55
C VAL A 804 2.12 12.36 -7.04
N LEU A 805 1.08 12.54 -7.87
CA LEU A 805 1.09 12.17 -9.28
C LEU A 805 1.47 13.31 -10.25
N GLU A 806 1.48 14.59 -9.83
CA GLU A 806 1.60 15.71 -10.79
C GLU A 806 3.04 15.95 -11.26
N GLN A 807 3.95 16.14 -10.32
CA GLN A 807 5.41 16.13 -10.42
C GLN A 807 5.97 16.26 -8.99
N PRO A 808 7.23 15.88 -8.73
CA PRO A 808 7.73 15.77 -7.36
C PRO A 808 8.39 17.05 -6.83
N THR A 809 8.43 17.18 -5.52
CA THR A 809 9.35 18.08 -4.80
C THR A 809 10.80 17.54 -4.74
N ASN A 810 11.11 16.43 -5.43
CA ASN A 810 12.37 15.69 -5.36
C ASN A 810 12.83 15.21 -6.76
N PRO A 811 14.02 15.62 -7.26
CA PRO A 811 14.50 15.28 -8.61
C PRO A 811 14.81 13.79 -8.85
N ALA A 812 14.78 12.93 -7.83
CA ALA A 812 14.89 11.47 -8.02
C ALA A 812 13.65 10.84 -8.70
N PHE A 813 12.53 11.57 -8.76
CA PHE A 813 11.28 11.13 -9.37
C PHE A 813 11.18 11.77 -10.77
N ASP A 814 11.89 11.20 -11.74
CA ASP A 814 11.82 11.67 -13.13
C ASP A 814 10.41 11.46 -13.70
N SER A 815 10.01 12.34 -14.61
CA SER A 815 8.84 12.25 -15.50
C SER A 815 8.68 10.87 -16.16
N LEU A 816 9.80 10.21 -16.49
CA LEU A 816 9.87 8.87 -17.07
C LEU A 816 9.19 7.79 -16.19
N ASN A 817 9.22 7.96 -14.85
CA ASN A 817 8.69 6.96 -13.92
C ASN A 817 7.19 6.71 -14.11
N MET A 818 6.39 7.76 -14.36
CA MET A 818 4.96 7.60 -14.61
C MET A 818 4.64 6.89 -15.93
N GLY A 819 5.58 6.87 -16.88
CA GLY A 819 5.46 6.07 -18.11
C GLY A 819 5.38 4.56 -17.81
N ASN A 820 6.16 4.07 -16.84
CA ASN A 820 6.16 2.65 -16.47
C ASN A 820 4.78 2.21 -15.93
N LEU A 821 4.22 2.99 -15.00
CA LEU A 821 2.88 2.75 -14.47
C LEU A 821 1.81 2.72 -15.58
N ILE A 822 1.86 3.67 -16.52
CA ILE A 822 0.87 3.76 -17.61
C ILE A 822 0.98 2.56 -18.56
N VAL A 823 2.20 2.21 -18.99
CA VAL A 823 2.43 1.03 -19.84
C VAL A 823 2.01 -0.24 -19.11
N PHE A 824 2.26 -0.35 -17.79
CA PHE A 824 1.87 -1.51 -16.98
C PHE A 824 0.34 -1.64 -16.84
N ILE A 825 -0.37 -0.55 -16.53
CA ILE A 825 -1.85 -0.53 -16.51
C ILE A 825 -2.41 -1.03 -17.85
N ILE A 826 -1.90 -0.52 -18.97
CA ILE A 826 -2.35 -0.93 -20.31
C ILE A 826 -2.01 -2.40 -20.57
N THR A 827 -0.78 -2.84 -20.28
CA THR A 827 -0.31 -4.22 -20.49
C THR A 827 -1.18 -5.24 -19.75
N ILE A 828 -1.50 -4.96 -18.48
CA ILE A 828 -2.31 -5.83 -17.61
C ILE A 828 -3.78 -5.89 -18.05
N ILE A 829 -4.36 -4.78 -18.52
CA ILE A 829 -5.72 -4.77 -19.07
C ILE A 829 -5.77 -5.44 -20.46
N CYS A 830 -4.74 -5.29 -21.28
CA CYS A 830 -4.66 -5.84 -22.63
C CYS A 830 -4.27 -7.32 -22.71
N SER A 831 -3.72 -7.88 -21.63
CA SER A 831 -3.21 -9.26 -21.58
C SER A 831 -3.87 -10.08 -20.45
N PRO A 832 -5.21 -10.16 -20.37
CA PRO A 832 -5.89 -10.85 -19.26
C PRO A 832 -5.60 -12.36 -19.20
N ASN A 833 -5.09 -12.95 -20.29
CA ASN A 833 -4.57 -14.33 -20.30
C ASN A 833 -3.39 -14.54 -19.36
N TYR A 834 -2.59 -13.51 -19.06
CA TYR A 834 -1.44 -13.60 -18.14
C TYR A 834 -1.84 -13.74 -16.68
N ILE A 835 -3.11 -13.48 -16.32
CA ILE A 835 -3.60 -13.52 -14.95
C ILE A 835 -4.66 -14.64 -14.81
N ASN A 836 -4.76 -15.26 -13.64
CA ASN A 836 -5.82 -16.24 -13.33
C ASN A 836 -7.04 -15.60 -12.63
N ASN A 837 -6.81 -14.60 -11.79
CA ASN A 837 -7.85 -13.89 -11.05
C ASN A 837 -8.36 -12.64 -11.82
N PRO A 838 -9.58 -12.65 -12.40
CA PRO A 838 -10.07 -11.52 -13.18
C PRO A 838 -10.31 -10.25 -12.34
N TYR A 839 -10.55 -10.37 -11.03
CA TYR A 839 -10.71 -9.21 -10.15
C TYR A 839 -9.44 -8.38 -10.01
N LEU A 840 -8.26 -8.99 -10.23
CA LEU A 840 -7.00 -8.27 -10.27
C LEU A 840 -6.94 -7.33 -11.49
N THR A 841 -7.26 -7.83 -12.69
CA THR A 841 -7.41 -6.99 -13.90
C THR A 841 -8.49 -5.93 -13.70
N ALA A 842 -9.60 -6.26 -13.03
CA ALA A 842 -10.66 -5.31 -12.72
C ALA A 842 -10.19 -4.13 -11.82
N LYS A 843 -9.24 -4.33 -10.90
CA LYS A 843 -8.62 -3.23 -10.14
C LYS A 843 -7.85 -2.24 -11.04
N PHE A 844 -7.20 -2.70 -12.11
CA PHE A 844 -6.56 -1.79 -13.08
C PHE A 844 -7.58 -1.04 -13.93
N ILE A 845 -8.69 -1.68 -14.29
CA ILE A 845 -9.84 -0.98 -14.92
C ILE A 845 -10.42 0.06 -13.94
N GLU A 846 -10.51 -0.25 -12.64
CA GLU A 846 -10.92 0.70 -11.61
C GLU A 846 -9.95 1.89 -11.50
N ILE A 847 -8.63 1.71 -11.68
CA ILE A 847 -7.67 2.83 -11.77
C ILE A 847 -7.98 3.76 -12.95
N VAL A 848 -8.23 3.21 -14.15
CA VAL A 848 -8.58 4.01 -15.33
C VAL A 848 -9.92 4.73 -15.13
N TYR A 849 -10.90 4.07 -14.50
CA TYR A 849 -12.18 4.66 -14.12
C TYR A 849 -12.02 5.79 -13.08
N MET A 850 -11.33 5.54 -11.97
CA MET A 850 -11.12 6.51 -10.87
C MET A 850 -10.23 7.69 -11.27
N SER A 851 -9.44 7.59 -12.33
CA SER A 851 -8.73 8.73 -12.92
C SER A 851 -9.62 9.65 -13.77
N SER A 852 -10.78 9.16 -14.23
CA SER A 852 -11.58 9.84 -15.26
C SER A 852 -12.15 11.19 -14.80
N PRO A 853 -12.11 12.24 -15.66
CA PRO A 853 -12.76 13.54 -15.42
C PRO A 853 -14.29 13.50 -15.59
N LEU A 854 -14.88 12.31 -15.71
CA LEU A 854 -16.32 12.06 -15.56
C LEU A 854 -16.69 11.63 -14.13
N VAL A 855 -15.74 11.04 -13.38
CA VAL A 855 -15.96 10.54 -12.01
C VAL A 855 -15.54 11.60 -10.99
N ASN A 856 -14.42 12.27 -11.24
CA ASN A 856 -13.93 13.38 -10.43
C ASN A 856 -14.48 14.72 -10.92
N SER A 857 -14.63 15.68 -10.00
CA SER A 857 -14.82 17.09 -10.34
C SER A 857 -13.73 17.55 -11.32
N GLN A 858 -14.12 18.17 -12.44
CA GLN A 858 -13.18 18.61 -13.51
C GLN A 858 -12.12 19.64 -13.05
N GLN A 859 -12.24 20.14 -11.82
CA GLN A 859 -11.23 20.98 -11.15
C GLN A 859 -9.94 20.20 -10.82
N ASN A 860 -10.00 18.86 -10.69
CA ASN A 860 -8.84 18.00 -10.38
C ASN A 860 -7.95 17.77 -11.63
N ARG A 861 -7.24 18.83 -12.04
CA ARG A 861 -6.33 18.85 -13.20
C ARG A 861 -5.34 17.68 -13.22
N ILE A 862 -4.82 17.30 -12.05
CA ILE A 862 -3.85 16.21 -11.86
C ILE A 862 -4.38 14.88 -12.42
N LEU A 863 -5.58 14.48 -11.99
CA LEU A 863 -6.20 13.22 -12.39
C LEU A 863 -6.64 13.26 -13.85
N ALA A 864 -7.14 14.40 -14.33
CA ALA A 864 -7.45 14.60 -15.75
C ALA A 864 -6.19 14.47 -16.64
N ALA A 865 -5.05 15.01 -16.20
CA ALA A 865 -3.78 14.87 -16.92
C ALA A 865 -3.26 13.42 -16.90
N PHE A 866 -3.34 12.72 -15.76
CA PHE A 866 -2.98 11.30 -15.66
C PHE A 866 -3.87 10.42 -16.55
N HIS A 867 -5.19 10.61 -16.51
CA HIS A 867 -6.15 9.92 -17.37
C HIS A 867 -5.83 10.18 -18.85
N ASN A 868 -5.63 11.43 -19.25
CA ASN A 868 -5.30 11.77 -20.64
C ASN A 868 -4.02 11.07 -21.12
N LYS A 869 -2.96 10.99 -20.28
CA LYS A 869 -1.72 10.26 -20.61
C LYS A 869 -1.93 8.76 -20.82
N ILE A 870 -2.90 8.13 -20.13
CA ILE A 870 -3.28 6.73 -20.39
C ILE A 870 -4.02 6.63 -21.73
N VAL A 871 -5.03 7.49 -21.93
CA VAL A 871 -5.96 7.41 -23.06
C VAL A 871 -5.30 7.80 -24.40
N SER A 872 -4.29 8.67 -24.39
CA SER A 872 -3.49 9.06 -25.56
C SER A 872 -2.18 8.27 -25.70
N HIS A 873 -2.04 7.11 -25.06
CA HIS A 873 -0.86 6.26 -25.21
C HIS A 873 -1.00 5.39 -26.48
N PRO A 874 0.05 5.20 -27.31
CA PRO A 874 -0.07 4.41 -28.55
C PRO A 874 -0.55 2.97 -28.34
N LEU A 875 -0.16 2.34 -27.23
CA LEU A 875 -0.67 1.01 -26.84
C LEU A 875 -2.14 1.01 -26.41
N ALA A 876 -2.66 2.16 -25.94
CA ALA A 876 -4.07 2.32 -25.63
C ALA A 876 -4.91 2.55 -26.91
N GLU A 877 -4.41 3.32 -27.88
CA GLU A 877 -5.11 3.58 -29.14
C GLU A 877 -5.23 2.31 -30.03
N SER A 878 -4.30 1.37 -29.88
CA SER A 878 -4.26 0.12 -30.65
C SER A 878 -5.08 -1.02 -30.01
N GLN A 879 -4.89 -1.32 -28.71
CA GLN A 879 -5.36 -2.59 -28.11
C GLN A 879 -6.32 -2.43 -26.92
N LEU A 880 -6.37 -1.27 -26.25
CA LEU A 880 -7.16 -1.11 -25.01
C LEU A 880 -8.67 -1.20 -25.24
N VAL A 881 -9.18 -0.64 -26.35
CA VAL A 881 -10.60 -0.73 -26.73
C VAL A 881 -11.06 -2.17 -26.90
N ARG A 882 -10.36 -2.94 -27.74
CA ARG A 882 -10.62 -4.37 -27.98
C ARG A 882 -10.60 -5.17 -26.67
N SER A 883 -9.61 -4.87 -25.81
CA SER A 883 -9.41 -5.60 -24.55
C SER A 883 -10.50 -5.31 -23.53
N LEU A 884 -10.95 -4.06 -23.41
CA LEU A 884 -12.08 -3.68 -22.57
C LEU A 884 -13.40 -4.29 -23.07
N MET A 885 -13.65 -4.35 -24.39
CA MET A 885 -14.81 -5.05 -24.95
C MET A 885 -14.77 -6.55 -24.66
N LYS A 886 -13.61 -7.20 -24.86
CA LYS A 886 -13.43 -8.62 -24.56
C LYS A 886 -13.71 -8.90 -23.09
N PHE A 887 -13.07 -8.16 -22.18
CA PHE A 887 -13.22 -8.32 -20.73
C PHE A 887 -14.67 -8.07 -20.25
N TYR A 888 -15.38 -7.10 -20.85
CA TYR A 888 -16.82 -6.88 -20.62
C TYR A 888 -17.66 -8.12 -20.95
N THR A 889 -17.27 -8.93 -21.95
CA THR A 889 -17.95 -10.20 -22.26
C THR A 889 -17.50 -11.37 -21.40
N ASP A 890 -16.20 -11.49 -21.11
CA ASP A 890 -15.63 -12.68 -20.46
C ASP A 890 -15.93 -12.70 -18.94
N ILE A 891 -16.22 -11.54 -18.32
CA ILE A 891 -16.68 -11.43 -16.93
C ILE A 891 -18.12 -11.98 -16.71
N GLU A 892 -18.81 -12.45 -17.74
CA GLU A 892 -20.12 -13.12 -17.59
C GLU A 892 -20.00 -14.52 -16.96
N THR A 893 -18.85 -15.18 -17.12
CA THR A 893 -18.66 -16.61 -16.82
C THR A 893 -17.87 -16.89 -15.54
N THR A 894 -17.68 -15.92 -14.64
CA THR A 894 -17.06 -16.18 -13.34
C THR A 894 -18.05 -16.92 -12.41
N GLY A 895 -17.58 -18.02 -11.82
CA GLY A 895 -18.47 -19.10 -11.36
C GLY A 895 -18.92 -19.05 -9.90
N SER A 896 -18.73 -17.96 -9.14
CA SER A 896 -18.98 -17.96 -7.69
C SER A 896 -20.14 -17.06 -7.22
N SER A 897 -20.74 -17.44 -6.09
CA SER A 897 -22.12 -17.06 -5.74
C SER A 897 -22.39 -15.61 -5.32
N SER A 898 -21.34 -14.77 -5.18
CA SER A 898 -21.48 -13.31 -4.95
C SER A 898 -21.31 -12.49 -6.24
N GLU A 899 -20.67 -13.06 -7.25
CA GLU A 899 -20.04 -12.34 -8.38
C GLU A 899 -21.05 -11.75 -9.37
N PHE A 900 -22.28 -12.27 -9.35
CA PHE A 900 -23.39 -11.81 -10.20
C PHE A 900 -23.65 -10.30 -10.09
N TYR A 901 -23.37 -9.68 -8.93
CA TYR A 901 -23.49 -8.23 -8.76
C TYR A 901 -22.20 -7.48 -9.14
N ASP A 902 -21.03 -8.05 -8.83
CA ASP A 902 -19.73 -7.42 -9.06
C ASP A 902 -19.45 -7.22 -10.56
N LYS A 903 -19.92 -8.13 -11.43
CA LYS A 903 -19.82 -7.97 -12.89
C LYS A 903 -20.46 -6.68 -13.39
N PHE A 904 -21.58 -6.24 -12.81
CA PHE A 904 -22.24 -4.99 -13.23
C PHE A 904 -21.45 -3.75 -12.79
N THR A 905 -20.79 -3.79 -11.62
CA THR A 905 -19.86 -2.72 -11.19
C THR A 905 -18.66 -2.62 -12.13
N ILE A 906 -18.07 -3.76 -12.51
CA ILE A 906 -16.97 -3.82 -13.49
C ILE A 906 -17.42 -3.26 -14.84
N ARG A 907 -18.57 -3.71 -15.37
CA ARG A 907 -19.13 -3.22 -16.62
C ARG A 907 -19.47 -1.73 -16.58
N TYR A 908 -19.93 -1.21 -15.45
CA TYR A 908 -20.17 0.22 -15.24
C TYR A 908 -18.87 1.05 -15.24
N HIS A 909 -17.78 0.56 -14.64
CA HIS A 909 -16.46 1.18 -14.76
C HIS A 909 -16.06 1.28 -16.24
N ILE A 910 -16.22 0.18 -16.99
CA ILE A 910 -15.95 0.12 -18.44
C ILE A 910 -16.86 1.09 -19.23
N SER A 911 -18.15 1.20 -18.89
CA SER A 911 -19.09 2.14 -19.54
C SER A 911 -18.67 3.60 -19.39
N ILE A 912 -18.21 4.01 -18.21
CA ILE A 912 -17.72 5.37 -17.95
C ILE A 912 -16.35 5.61 -18.63
N ILE A 913 -15.52 4.59 -18.78
CA ILE A 913 -14.28 4.66 -19.56
C ILE A 913 -14.61 4.84 -21.05
N PHE A 914 -15.53 4.07 -21.64
CA PHE A 914 -15.96 4.30 -23.03
C PHE A 914 -16.62 5.67 -23.22
N LYS A 915 -17.34 6.18 -22.21
CA LYS A 915 -17.91 7.54 -22.20
C LYS A 915 -16.85 8.65 -22.14
N SER A 916 -15.65 8.40 -21.61
CA SER A 916 -14.51 9.33 -21.74
C SER A 916 -13.78 9.15 -23.08
N PHE A 917 -13.62 7.91 -23.55
CA PHE A 917 -13.02 7.60 -24.87
C PHE A 917 -13.82 8.23 -26.01
N TRP A 918 -15.15 8.31 -25.91
CA TRP A 918 -16.01 8.95 -26.93
C TRP A 918 -15.76 10.46 -27.10
N LYS A 919 -15.02 11.09 -26.18
CA LYS A 919 -14.54 12.49 -26.28
C LYS A 919 -13.18 12.61 -26.98
N ASN A 920 -12.42 11.51 -27.12
CA ASN A 920 -11.13 11.47 -27.80
C ASN A 920 -11.32 10.88 -29.21
N SER A 921 -10.96 11.65 -30.24
CA SER A 921 -11.09 11.25 -31.65
C SER A 921 -10.38 9.92 -31.98
N MET A 922 -9.19 9.67 -31.44
CA MET A 922 -8.40 8.47 -31.74
C MET A 922 -9.07 7.22 -31.17
N GLN A 923 -9.47 7.27 -29.89
CA GLN A 923 -10.17 6.17 -29.24
C GLN A 923 -11.56 5.92 -29.82
N LYS A 924 -12.27 6.97 -30.26
CA LYS A 924 -13.52 6.82 -31.01
C LYS A 924 -13.30 6.10 -32.34
N LEU A 925 -12.21 6.40 -33.07
CA LEU A 925 -11.86 5.67 -34.29
C LEU A 925 -11.51 4.20 -33.99
N ALA A 926 -10.77 3.91 -32.92
CA ALA A 926 -10.50 2.53 -32.50
C ALA A 926 -11.78 1.72 -32.21
N ILE A 927 -12.81 2.33 -31.60
CA ILE A 927 -14.13 1.69 -31.38
C ILE A 927 -14.86 1.44 -32.71
N ILE A 928 -14.75 2.36 -33.68
CA ILE A 928 -15.34 2.18 -35.01
C ILE A 928 -14.63 1.06 -35.77
N ASN A 929 -13.30 1.01 -35.74
CA ASN A 929 -12.50 -0.03 -36.39
C ASN A 929 -12.79 -1.42 -35.79
N GLU A 930 -12.86 -1.55 -34.46
CA GLU A 930 -13.20 -2.83 -33.82
C GLU A 930 -14.66 -3.24 -34.07
N SER A 931 -15.54 -2.32 -34.47
CA SER A 931 -16.91 -2.68 -34.91
C SER A 931 -16.98 -3.36 -36.27
N GLU A 932 -15.91 -3.29 -37.07
CA GLU A 932 -15.79 -4.08 -38.31
C GLU A 932 -15.43 -5.54 -37.99
N ASN A 933 -14.77 -5.80 -36.84
CA ASN A 933 -14.54 -7.13 -36.28
C ASN A 933 -15.83 -7.75 -35.72
N THR A 934 -16.70 -8.15 -36.66
CA THR A 934 -18.13 -8.37 -36.40
C THR A 934 -18.39 -9.44 -35.34
N LYS A 935 -17.64 -10.57 -35.31
CA LYS A 935 -17.87 -11.65 -34.33
C LYS A 935 -17.70 -11.18 -32.88
N SER A 936 -16.54 -10.57 -32.55
CA SER A 936 -16.26 -10.07 -31.20
C SER A 936 -17.19 -8.93 -30.79
N PHE A 937 -17.48 -8.00 -31.71
CA PHE A 937 -18.35 -6.87 -31.45
C PHE A 937 -19.81 -7.30 -31.24
N VAL A 938 -20.31 -8.29 -31.99
CA VAL A 938 -21.65 -8.87 -31.80
C VAL A 938 -21.78 -9.57 -30.43
N LYS A 939 -20.74 -10.26 -29.93
CA LYS A 939 -20.72 -10.79 -28.54
C LYS A 939 -20.79 -9.67 -27.50
N PHE A 940 -20.06 -8.57 -27.70
CA PHE A 940 -20.11 -7.38 -26.83
C PHE A 940 -21.49 -6.74 -26.80
N ILE A 941 -22.11 -6.52 -27.97
CA ILE A 941 -23.47 -5.98 -28.07
C ILE A 941 -24.52 -6.93 -27.47
N ASN A 942 -24.37 -8.25 -27.63
CA ASN A 942 -25.24 -9.23 -26.97
C ASN A 942 -25.24 -9.06 -25.43
N MET A 943 -24.06 -8.93 -24.82
CA MET A 943 -23.95 -8.71 -23.37
C MET A 943 -24.53 -7.36 -22.96
N LEU A 944 -24.27 -6.30 -23.73
CA LEU A 944 -24.85 -4.97 -23.50
C LEU A 944 -26.40 -5.00 -23.54
N MET A 945 -26.98 -5.76 -24.48
CA MET A 945 -28.43 -5.96 -24.59
C MET A 945 -29.01 -6.80 -23.44
N ASN A 946 -28.31 -7.85 -23.00
CA ASN A 946 -28.71 -8.66 -21.84
C ASN A 946 -28.76 -7.78 -20.58
N ASP A 947 -27.71 -7.00 -20.32
CA ASP A 947 -27.64 -6.11 -19.15
C ASP A 947 -28.67 -4.97 -19.23
N THR A 948 -28.86 -4.37 -20.41
CA THR A 948 -29.93 -3.37 -20.63
C THR A 948 -31.31 -3.94 -20.29
N THR A 949 -31.58 -5.19 -20.68
CA THR A 949 -32.86 -5.86 -20.40
C THR A 949 -33.03 -6.11 -18.90
N PHE A 950 -32.03 -6.71 -18.25
CA PHE A 950 -32.09 -7.08 -16.84
C PHE A 950 -32.16 -5.86 -15.91
N LEU A 951 -31.27 -4.88 -16.08
CA LEU A 951 -31.17 -3.71 -15.20
C LEU A 951 -32.41 -2.80 -15.30
N LEU A 952 -33.02 -2.70 -16.49
CA LEU A 952 -34.28 -1.97 -16.65
C LEU A 952 -35.45 -2.73 -16.04
N ASP A 953 -35.62 -4.03 -16.30
CA ASP A 953 -36.76 -4.78 -15.75
C ASP A 953 -36.72 -4.82 -14.21
N GLU A 954 -35.58 -5.16 -13.60
CA GLU A 954 -35.44 -5.16 -12.14
C GLU A 954 -35.57 -3.77 -11.52
N SER A 955 -35.16 -2.69 -12.20
CA SER A 955 -35.42 -1.33 -11.69
C SER A 955 -36.89 -0.93 -11.80
N MET A 956 -37.61 -1.27 -12.88
CA MET A 956 -39.06 -1.04 -12.97
C MET A 956 -39.84 -1.84 -11.91
N VAL A 957 -39.49 -3.11 -11.70
CA VAL A 957 -40.12 -3.95 -10.68
C VAL A 957 -39.80 -3.43 -9.28
N SER A 958 -38.55 -3.00 -9.02
CA SER A 958 -38.17 -2.39 -7.73
C SER A 958 -38.90 -1.06 -7.48
N LEU A 959 -39.03 -0.18 -8.47
CA LEU A 959 -39.82 1.05 -8.39
C LEU A 959 -41.29 0.75 -8.05
N LYS A 960 -41.86 -0.28 -8.67
CA LYS A 960 -43.23 -0.74 -8.40
C LYS A 960 -43.38 -1.27 -6.96
N ARG A 961 -42.44 -2.07 -6.46
CA ARG A 961 -42.43 -2.52 -5.04
C ARG A 961 -42.34 -1.34 -4.07
N ILE A 962 -41.49 -0.35 -4.34
CA ILE A 962 -41.36 0.89 -3.56
C ILE A 962 -42.67 1.70 -3.57
N HIS A 963 -43.35 1.80 -4.71
CA HIS A 963 -44.63 2.49 -4.85
C HIS A 963 -45.72 1.79 -4.04
N GLU A 964 -45.87 0.47 -4.20
CA GLU A 964 -46.89 -0.35 -3.51
C GLU A 964 -46.72 -0.32 -1.99
N VAL A 965 -45.49 -0.43 -1.47
CA VAL A 965 -45.23 -0.36 -0.02
C VAL A 965 -45.49 1.06 0.52
N LYS A 966 -45.16 2.12 -0.23
CA LYS A 966 -45.43 3.51 0.22
C LYS A 966 -46.90 3.90 0.13
N GLU A 967 -47.66 3.35 -0.83
CA GLU A 967 -49.12 3.50 -0.88
C GLU A 967 -49.77 2.80 0.33
N ASP A 968 -49.32 1.58 0.66
CA ASP A 968 -49.74 0.84 1.87
C ASP A 968 -49.34 1.52 3.20
N MET A 969 -48.29 2.35 3.22
CA MET A 969 -47.90 3.17 4.38
C MET A 969 -48.73 4.45 4.50
N ASN A 970 -49.16 5.04 3.38
CA ASN A 970 -50.02 6.23 3.37
C ASN A 970 -51.46 5.89 3.82
N ASP A 971 -51.94 4.67 3.60
CA ASP A 971 -53.17 4.15 4.20
C ASP A 971 -52.95 3.82 5.68
N GLN A 972 -53.01 4.86 6.52
CA GLN A 972 -52.75 4.76 7.96
C GLN A 972 -53.66 3.74 8.66
N GLU A 973 -54.91 3.52 8.20
CA GLU A 973 -55.78 2.51 8.81
C GLU A 973 -55.34 1.09 8.45
N LYS A 974 -54.93 0.84 7.20
CA LYS A 974 -54.43 -0.46 6.72
C LYS A 974 -53.04 -0.76 7.27
N TRP A 975 -52.22 0.27 7.49
CA TRP A 975 -50.93 0.16 8.15
C TRP A 975 -51.08 -0.15 9.64
N ASN A 976 -51.92 0.58 10.37
CA ASN A 976 -52.15 0.37 11.81
C ASN A 976 -52.86 -0.96 12.14
N ARG A 977 -53.53 -1.58 11.15
CA ARG A 977 -54.11 -2.93 11.27
C ARG A 977 -53.09 -4.07 11.14
N GLN A 978 -51.85 -3.79 10.75
CA GLN A 978 -50.78 -4.78 10.66
C GLN A 978 -50.07 -4.97 12.00
N THR A 979 -49.50 -6.15 12.23
CA THR A 979 -48.67 -6.39 13.42
C THR A 979 -47.36 -5.61 13.31
N ARG A 980 -46.79 -5.22 14.45
CA ARG A 980 -45.50 -4.50 14.51
C ARG A 980 -44.37 -5.23 13.78
N GLU A 981 -44.34 -6.57 13.83
CA GLU A 981 -43.35 -7.36 13.10
C GLU A 981 -43.54 -7.25 11.58
N GLN A 982 -44.77 -7.22 11.08
CA GLN A 982 -45.06 -7.00 9.66
C GLN A 982 -44.68 -5.59 9.21
N GLN A 983 -44.92 -4.58 10.05
CA GLN A 983 -44.48 -3.19 9.81
C GLN A 983 -42.95 -3.12 9.73
N GLU A 984 -42.22 -3.61 10.74
CA GLU A 984 -40.76 -3.61 10.75
C GLU A 984 -40.17 -4.41 9.57
N ASN A 985 -40.77 -5.54 9.17
CA ASN A 985 -40.33 -6.30 8.00
C ASN A 985 -40.59 -5.56 6.68
N ARG A 986 -41.71 -4.83 6.55
CA ARG A 986 -42.00 -3.98 5.38
C ARG A 986 -41.07 -2.77 5.29
N GLU A 987 -40.73 -2.14 6.41
CA GLU A 987 -39.74 -1.06 6.47
C GLU A 987 -38.34 -1.56 6.08
N ARG A 988 -37.92 -2.74 6.57
CA ARG A 988 -36.65 -3.39 6.17
C ARG A 988 -36.64 -3.74 4.68
N GLN A 989 -37.74 -4.24 4.14
CA GLN A 989 -37.90 -4.53 2.71
C GLN A 989 -37.82 -3.24 1.88
N LEU A 990 -38.54 -2.18 2.27
CA LEU A 990 -38.48 -0.88 1.61
C LEU A 990 -37.05 -0.32 1.60
N ALA A 991 -36.35 -0.37 2.74
CA ALA A 991 -34.97 0.04 2.85
C ALA A 991 -33.98 -0.88 2.09
N HIS A 992 -34.40 -2.05 1.63
CA HIS A 992 -33.64 -2.90 0.71
C HIS A 992 -33.92 -2.51 -0.75
N ASP A 993 -35.20 -2.46 -1.14
CA ASP A 993 -35.65 -2.07 -2.48
C ASP A 993 -35.17 -0.67 -2.88
N GLU A 994 -35.24 0.33 -2.00
CA GLU A 994 -34.75 1.68 -2.29
C GLU A 994 -33.24 1.73 -2.61
N ARG A 995 -32.44 0.83 -2.01
CA ARG A 995 -31.00 0.74 -2.27
C ARG A 995 -30.72 -0.02 -3.57
N GLN A 996 -31.38 -1.15 -3.79
CA GLN A 996 -31.24 -1.91 -5.05
C GLN A 996 -31.71 -1.09 -6.26
N CYS A 997 -32.89 -0.47 -6.17
CA CYS A 997 -33.46 0.39 -7.21
C CYS A 997 -32.48 1.49 -7.64
N ARG A 998 -31.91 2.24 -6.70
CA ARG A 998 -30.90 3.27 -7.00
C ARG A 998 -29.66 2.69 -7.69
N SER A 999 -29.19 1.51 -7.26
CA SER A 999 -28.05 0.84 -7.89
C SER A 999 -28.36 0.46 -9.32
N TYR A 1000 -29.46 -0.28 -9.55
CA TYR A 1000 -29.86 -0.74 -10.89
C TYR A 1000 -30.16 0.42 -11.85
N LEU A 1001 -30.82 1.50 -11.39
CA LEU A 1001 -31.04 2.69 -12.21
C LEU A 1001 -29.74 3.38 -12.63
N THR A 1002 -28.78 3.54 -11.69
CA THR A 1002 -27.46 4.13 -12.00
C THR A 1002 -26.71 3.33 -13.06
N LEU A 1003 -26.77 1.99 -12.97
CA LEU A 1003 -26.18 1.07 -13.94
C LEU A 1003 -26.93 1.11 -15.28
N ALA A 1004 -28.27 1.06 -15.27
CA ALA A 1004 -29.11 1.04 -16.45
C ALA A 1004 -28.98 2.31 -17.30
N VAL A 1005 -28.95 3.50 -16.67
CA VAL A 1005 -28.82 4.78 -17.37
C VAL A 1005 -27.51 4.83 -18.16
N GLU A 1006 -26.38 4.46 -17.57
CA GLU A 1006 -25.08 4.44 -18.27
C GLU A 1006 -25.00 3.36 -19.35
N THR A 1007 -25.67 2.22 -19.15
CA THR A 1007 -25.77 1.14 -20.14
C THR A 1007 -26.58 1.57 -21.36
N VAL A 1008 -27.71 2.28 -21.15
CA VAL A 1008 -28.51 2.87 -22.24
C VAL A 1008 -27.79 4.04 -22.90
N ASP A 1009 -27.02 4.85 -22.17
CA ASP A 1009 -26.23 5.93 -22.75
C ASP A 1009 -25.14 5.40 -23.70
N MET A 1010 -24.50 4.27 -23.35
CA MET A 1010 -23.61 3.52 -24.26
C MET A 1010 -24.35 3.05 -25.51
N LEU A 1011 -25.49 2.37 -25.35
CA LEU A 1011 -26.30 1.91 -26.48
C LEU A 1011 -26.71 3.08 -27.40
N PHE A 1012 -27.05 4.23 -26.83
CA PHE A 1012 -27.40 5.46 -27.55
C PHE A 1012 -26.23 5.99 -28.41
N TYR A 1013 -25.02 6.17 -27.85
CA TYR A 1013 -23.91 6.73 -28.64
C TYR A 1013 -23.29 5.72 -29.62
N LEU A 1014 -23.28 4.42 -29.29
CA LEU A 1014 -22.85 3.37 -30.22
C LEU A 1014 -23.80 3.31 -31.42
N THR A 1015 -25.12 3.18 -31.22
CA THR A 1015 -26.09 3.13 -32.33
C THR A 1015 -26.09 4.39 -33.20
N GLN A 1016 -25.71 5.55 -32.65
CA GLN A 1016 -25.59 6.79 -33.43
C GLN A 1016 -24.57 6.70 -34.56
N THR A 1017 -23.45 5.98 -34.35
CA THR A 1017 -22.31 5.95 -35.29
C THR A 1017 -22.10 4.56 -35.92
N VAL A 1018 -22.35 3.50 -35.16
CA VAL A 1018 -21.97 2.11 -35.46
C VAL A 1018 -23.25 1.28 -35.64
N GLN A 1019 -23.99 1.50 -36.72
CA GLN A 1019 -25.32 0.91 -36.89
C GLN A 1019 -25.29 -0.56 -37.35
N LYS A 1020 -24.33 -0.95 -38.21
CA LYS A 1020 -24.32 -2.26 -38.88
C LYS A 1020 -24.40 -3.46 -37.90
N PRO A 1021 -23.64 -3.53 -36.79
CA PRO A 1021 -23.64 -4.70 -35.91
C PRO A 1021 -24.95 -4.90 -35.13
N PHE A 1022 -25.79 -3.87 -35.01
CA PHE A 1022 -27.12 -3.97 -34.39
C PHE A 1022 -28.19 -4.53 -35.36
N LEU A 1023 -27.85 -4.70 -36.64
CA LEU A 1023 -28.76 -5.06 -37.73
C LEU A 1023 -28.42 -6.43 -38.37
N VAL A 1024 -27.65 -7.25 -37.67
CA VAL A 1024 -27.37 -8.66 -38.01
C VAL A 1024 -28.47 -9.56 -37.43
N SER A 1025 -28.73 -10.68 -38.09
CA SER A 1025 -29.87 -11.60 -37.87
C SER A 1025 -30.03 -12.09 -36.43
N GLU A 1026 -28.92 -12.28 -35.72
CA GLU A 1026 -28.86 -12.92 -34.41
C GLU A 1026 -29.23 -11.93 -33.27
N LEU A 1027 -29.20 -10.63 -33.58
CA LEU A 1027 -29.45 -9.52 -32.65
C LEU A 1027 -30.70 -8.71 -33.00
N VAL A 1028 -31.04 -8.51 -34.28
CA VAL A 1028 -31.98 -7.45 -34.69
C VAL A 1028 -33.41 -7.64 -34.13
N ASP A 1029 -33.97 -8.84 -34.18
CA ASP A 1029 -35.29 -9.14 -33.57
C ASP A 1029 -35.25 -9.05 -32.03
N ARG A 1030 -34.14 -9.46 -31.41
CA ARG A 1030 -33.95 -9.34 -29.96
C ARG A 1030 -33.85 -7.88 -29.52
N LEU A 1031 -33.21 -7.04 -30.32
CA LEU A 1031 -33.06 -5.61 -30.09
C LEU A 1031 -34.39 -4.89 -30.26
N ALA A 1032 -35.15 -5.22 -31.30
CA ALA A 1032 -36.51 -4.71 -31.48
C ALA A 1032 -37.42 -5.10 -30.30
N ALA A 1033 -37.46 -6.37 -29.90
CA ALA A 1033 -38.24 -6.83 -28.76
C ALA A 1033 -37.81 -6.19 -27.43
N MET A 1034 -36.51 -6.02 -27.18
CA MET A 1034 -35.99 -5.34 -25.98
C MET A 1034 -36.37 -3.85 -25.95
N LEU A 1035 -36.25 -3.14 -27.08
CA LEU A 1035 -36.63 -1.73 -27.17
C LEU A 1035 -38.16 -1.55 -27.07
N ASN A 1036 -38.95 -2.45 -27.67
CA ASN A 1036 -40.42 -2.43 -27.58
C ASN A 1036 -40.89 -2.73 -26.15
N TYR A 1037 -40.28 -3.70 -25.47
CA TYR A 1037 -40.59 -4.02 -24.07
C TYR A 1037 -40.28 -2.86 -23.11
N ASN A 1038 -39.12 -2.22 -23.26
CA ASN A 1038 -38.76 -1.04 -22.48
C ASN A 1038 -39.68 0.16 -22.79
N LEU A 1039 -40.04 0.36 -24.06
CA LEU A 1039 -41.05 1.34 -24.45
C LEU A 1039 -42.42 1.02 -23.83
N LEU A 1040 -42.81 -0.27 -23.75
CA LEU A 1040 -44.07 -0.72 -23.14
C LEU A 1040 -44.12 -0.44 -21.63
N GLN A 1041 -43.01 -0.59 -20.90
CA GLN A 1041 -42.95 -0.25 -19.48
C GLN A 1041 -43.08 1.27 -19.25
N LEU A 1042 -42.37 2.09 -20.03
CA LEU A 1042 -42.37 3.56 -19.90
C LEU A 1042 -43.66 4.21 -20.43
N CYS A 1043 -44.16 3.75 -21.57
CA CYS A 1043 -45.27 4.36 -22.28
C CYS A 1043 -46.62 3.65 -22.09
N GLY A 1044 -46.63 2.36 -21.74
CA GLY A 1044 -47.84 1.54 -21.65
C GLY A 1044 -48.76 1.80 -20.46
N LYS A 1045 -49.87 1.06 -20.42
CA LYS A 1045 -51.02 1.28 -19.52
C LYS A 1045 -50.67 1.17 -18.02
N LYS A 1046 -49.57 0.48 -17.66
CA LYS A 1046 -49.07 0.31 -16.27
C LYS A 1046 -48.11 1.39 -15.78
N CYS A 1047 -47.65 2.33 -16.63
CA CYS A 1047 -46.58 3.29 -16.29
C CYS A 1047 -46.88 4.18 -15.08
N LYS A 1048 -48.16 4.31 -14.67
CA LYS A 1048 -48.57 5.03 -13.45
C LYS A 1048 -47.96 4.44 -12.17
N THR A 1049 -47.76 3.12 -12.11
CA THR A 1049 -47.19 2.41 -10.94
C THR A 1049 -45.70 2.64 -10.72
N LEU A 1050 -45.03 3.33 -11.66
CA LEU A 1050 -43.63 3.74 -11.55
C LEU A 1050 -43.47 5.14 -10.94
N LYS A 1051 -44.57 5.77 -10.48
CA LYS A 1051 -44.57 7.11 -9.88
C LYS A 1051 -44.23 7.05 -8.38
N VAL A 1052 -42.94 6.89 -8.08
CA VAL A 1052 -42.41 6.99 -6.71
C VAL A 1052 -42.32 8.44 -6.22
N PRO A 1053 -42.49 8.72 -4.91
CA PRO A 1053 -42.18 10.02 -4.33
C PRO A 1053 -40.66 10.26 -4.28
N ASN A 1054 -40.27 11.50 -4.55
CA ASN A 1054 -38.89 12.00 -4.67
C ASN A 1054 -38.04 11.12 -5.63
N PRO A 1055 -38.36 11.09 -6.94
CA PRO A 1055 -37.72 10.19 -7.92
C PRO A 1055 -36.19 10.39 -8.02
N ASP A 1056 -35.71 11.61 -7.78
CA ASP A 1056 -34.30 11.98 -7.78
C ASP A 1056 -33.48 11.20 -6.74
N LYS A 1057 -34.11 10.76 -5.63
CA LYS A 1057 -33.49 9.92 -4.59
C LYS A 1057 -32.91 8.62 -5.16
N TYR A 1058 -33.50 8.09 -6.24
CA TYR A 1058 -33.11 6.84 -6.89
C TYR A 1058 -32.43 7.07 -8.25
N GLY A 1059 -32.31 8.32 -8.71
CA GLY A 1059 -31.84 8.65 -10.06
C GLY A 1059 -32.89 8.41 -11.16
N TRP A 1060 -34.18 8.46 -10.83
CA TRP A 1060 -35.26 8.09 -11.73
C TRP A 1060 -35.73 9.26 -12.62
N ASP A 1061 -35.10 9.46 -13.78
CA ASP A 1061 -35.66 10.32 -14.85
C ASP A 1061 -36.25 9.49 -16.01
N PRO A 1062 -37.57 9.22 -16.01
CA PRO A 1062 -38.24 8.54 -17.10
C PRO A 1062 -38.34 9.37 -18.39
N LYS A 1063 -38.15 10.70 -18.35
CA LYS A 1063 -38.11 11.52 -19.57
C LYS A 1063 -36.78 11.30 -20.27
N TYR A 1064 -35.66 11.41 -19.55
CA TYR A 1064 -34.32 11.15 -20.09
C TYR A 1064 -34.24 9.75 -20.71
N LEU A 1065 -34.67 8.73 -19.97
CA LEU A 1065 -34.63 7.35 -20.45
C LEU A 1065 -35.50 7.12 -21.70
N LEU A 1066 -36.71 7.69 -21.73
CA LEU A 1066 -37.58 7.63 -22.92
C LEU A 1066 -36.97 8.40 -24.11
N ASP A 1067 -36.32 9.53 -23.88
CA ASP A 1067 -35.66 10.33 -24.92
C ASP A 1067 -34.51 9.54 -25.58
N LYS A 1068 -33.69 8.85 -24.78
CA LYS A 1068 -32.60 7.99 -25.27
C LYS A 1068 -33.12 6.79 -26.06
N ILE A 1069 -34.09 6.06 -25.51
CA ILE A 1069 -34.70 4.90 -26.18
C ILE A 1069 -35.32 5.30 -27.52
N THR A 1070 -36.06 6.41 -27.57
CA THR A 1070 -36.71 6.86 -28.82
C THR A 1070 -35.72 7.41 -29.86
N ASP A 1071 -34.57 7.97 -29.46
CA ASP A 1071 -33.49 8.27 -30.42
C ASP A 1071 -32.79 7.01 -30.93
N ILE A 1072 -32.67 5.92 -30.16
CA ILE A 1072 -32.11 4.64 -30.64
C ILE A 1072 -32.96 4.08 -31.80
N TYR A 1073 -34.29 4.16 -31.74
CA TYR A 1073 -35.15 3.81 -32.89
C TYR A 1073 -34.87 4.69 -34.12
N LEU A 1074 -34.62 6.00 -33.91
CA LEU A 1074 -34.30 6.94 -34.99
C LEU A 1074 -32.89 6.75 -35.56
N HIS A 1075 -31.95 6.20 -34.78
CA HIS A 1075 -30.62 5.81 -35.26
C HIS A 1075 -30.69 4.57 -36.15
N LEU A 1076 -31.43 3.53 -35.74
CA LEU A 1076 -31.46 2.21 -36.41
C LEU A 1076 -32.45 2.11 -37.58
N LYS A 1077 -33.07 3.23 -37.98
CA LYS A 1077 -34.17 3.29 -38.95
C LYS A 1077 -33.78 2.67 -40.31
N SER A 1078 -34.29 1.47 -40.58
CA SER A 1078 -33.93 0.66 -41.73
C SER A 1078 -35.00 -0.40 -41.99
N LYS A 1079 -35.13 -0.87 -43.24
CA LYS A 1079 -36.13 -1.91 -43.58
C LYS A 1079 -35.98 -3.19 -42.76
N LYS A 1080 -34.74 -3.63 -42.51
CA LYS A 1080 -34.44 -4.76 -41.61
C LYS A 1080 -34.97 -4.53 -40.19
N PHE A 1081 -34.72 -3.35 -39.61
CA PHE A 1081 -35.19 -3.03 -38.26
C PHE A 1081 -36.72 -2.90 -38.21
N TYR A 1082 -37.37 -2.41 -39.28
CA TYR A 1082 -38.83 -2.36 -39.35
C TYR A 1082 -39.44 -3.77 -39.43
N GLN A 1083 -38.81 -4.71 -40.16
CA GLN A 1083 -39.20 -6.12 -40.16
C GLN A 1083 -39.06 -6.74 -38.77
N ALA A 1084 -37.96 -6.46 -38.06
CA ALA A 1084 -37.74 -6.93 -36.69
C ALA A 1084 -38.77 -6.37 -35.69
N ILE A 1085 -39.18 -5.10 -35.81
CA ILE A 1085 -40.27 -4.53 -35.00
C ILE A 1085 -41.61 -5.21 -35.34
N ALA A 1086 -41.85 -5.55 -36.62
CA ALA A 1086 -43.03 -6.29 -37.07
C ALA A 1086 -43.04 -7.78 -36.64
N ASN A 1087 -41.93 -8.32 -36.15
CA ASN A 1087 -41.82 -9.69 -35.64
C ASN A 1087 -42.07 -9.80 -34.12
N ASP A 1088 -41.98 -8.70 -33.35
CA ASP A 1088 -42.27 -8.70 -31.91
C ASP A 1088 -43.79 -8.59 -31.63
N GLU A 1089 -44.50 -9.71 -31.82
CA GLU A 1089 -45.93 -9.84 -31.52
C GLU A 1089 -46.26 -9.68 -30.03
N ARG A 1090 -45.26 -9.69 -29.14
CA ARG A 1090 -45.45 -9.64 -27.68
C ARG A 1090 -45.51 -8.21 -27.14
N SER A 1091 -44.71 -7.29 -27.68
CA SER A 1091 -44.54 -5.94 -27.11
C SER A 1091 -44.83 -4.80 -28.09
N TYR A 1092 -44.77 -5.05 -29.41
CA TYR A 1092 -45.22 -4.05 -30.40
C TYR A 1092 -46.73 -3.80 -30.30
N SER A 1093 -47.12 -2.54 -30.41
CA SER A 1093 -48.51 -2.16 -30.73
C SER A 1093 -48.56 -0.73 -31.24
N LYS A 1094 -49.44 -0.47 -32.21
CA LYS A 1094 -49.66 0.88 -32.76
C LYS A 1094 -50.02 1.91 -31.68
N GLU A 1095 -50.92 1.52 -30.76
CA GLU A 1095 -51.32 2.33 -29.60
C GLU A 1095 -50.11 2.79 -28.77
N LEU A 1096 -49.08 1.95 -28.63
CA LEU A 1096 -47.89 2.28 -27.84
C LEU A 1096 -47.04 3.36 -28.50
N PHE A 1097 -46.84 3.27 -29.82
CA PHE A 1097 -46.08 4.26 -30.59
C PHE A 1097 -46.82 5.60 -30.67
N GLU A 1098 -48.15 5.58 -30.90
CA GLU A 1098 -49.00 6.78 -30.85
C GLU A 1098 -49.01 7.42 -29.44
N SER A 1099 -49.03 6.61 -28.37
CA SER A 1099 -48.94 7.09 -26.98
C SER A 1099 -47.57 7.66 -26.64
N ALA A 1100 -46.48 7.05 -27.13
CA ALA A 1100 -45.12 7.54 -26.97
C ALA A 1100 -44.91 8.89 -27.69
N ALA A 1101 -45.35 9.00 -28.95
CA ALA A 1101 -45.35 10.26 -29.70
C ALA A 1101 -46.17 11.35 -28.99
N SER A 1102 -47.37 10.99 -28.49
CA SER A 1102 -48.22 11.88 -27.71
C SER A 1102 -47.56 12.36 -26.41
N LYS A 1103 -46.78 11.50 -25.74
CA LYS A 1103 -46.01 11.84 -24.53
C LYS A 1103 -44.83 12.75 -24.85
N MET A 1104 -44.04 12.43 -25.88
CA MET A 1104 -42.92 13.26 -26.35
C MET A 1104 -43.37 14.67 -26.75
N SER A 1105 -44.48 14.78 -27.49
CA SER A 1105 -45.07 16.05 -27.92
C SER A 1105 -45.57 16.88 -26.72
N LYS A 1106 -46.38 16.29 -25.82
CA LYS A 1106 -46.93 17.01 -24.65
C LYS A 1106 -45.88 17.52 -23.66
N ILE A 1107 -44.68 16.94 -23.67
CA ILE A 1107 -43.57 17.30 -22.79
C ILE A 1107 -42.51 18.15 -23.55
N ASN A 1108 -42.69 18.39 -24.85
CA ASN A 1108 -41.72 19.05 -25.74
C ASN A 1108 -40.32 18.41 -25.70
N MET A 1109 -40.24 17.08 -25.61
CA MET A 1109 -38.97 16.35 -25.44
C MET A 1109 -38.08 16.41 -26.69
N LYS A 1110 -38.68 16.33 -27.87
CA LYS A 1110 -37.98 16.32 -29.16
C LYS A 1110 -38.61 17.32 -30.12
N ALA A 1111 -37.79 17.84 -31.04
CA ALA A 1111 -38.27 18.67 -32.14
C ALA A 1111 -39.28 17.89 -33.02
N GLN A 1112 -40.29 18.60 -33.53
CA GLN A 1112 -41.43 18.02 -34.24
C GLN A 1112 -41.05 17.01 -35.34
N TYR A 1113 -40.05 17.33 -36.17
CA TYR A 1113 -39.57 16.45 -37.24
C TYR A 1113 -39.02 15.09 -36.75
N LYS A 1114 -38.50 15.01 -35.51
CA LYS A 1114 -38.09 13.72 -34.90
C LYS A 1114 -39.31 12.89 -34.50
N ILE A 1115 -40.37 13.54 -34.00
CA ILE A 1115 -41.62 12.86 -33.61
C ILE A 1115 -42.33 12.34 -34.87
N GLU A 1116 -42.34 13.12 -35.95
CA GLU A 1116 -42.84 12.70 -37.27
C GLU A 1116 -42.00 11.56 -37.85
N SER A 1117 -40.66 11.63 -37.79
CA SER A 1117 -39.78 10.54 -38.20
C SER A 1117 -39.93 9.27 -37.35
N PHE A 1118 -40.41 9.37 -36.10
CA PHE A 1118 -40.70 8.23 -35.23
C PHE A 1118 -42.07 7.60 -35.58
N LEU A 1119 -43.07 8.42 -35.89
CA LEU A 1119 -44.36 7.96 -36.43
C LEU A 1119 -44.21 7.34 -37.83
N GLN A 1120 -43.24 7.78 -38.63
CA GLN A 1120 -42.93 7.15 -39.91
C GLN A 1120 -42.48 5.69 -39.75
N ILE A 1121 -41.67 5.37 -38.73
CA ILE A 1121 -41.27 3.99 -38.41
C ILE A 1121 -42.52 3.13 -38.17
N MET A 1122 -43.46 3.63 -37.36
CA MET A 1122 -44.74 2.94 -37.10
C MET A 1122 -45.54 2.71 -38.40
N SER A 1123 -45.63 3.69 -39.31
CA SER A 1123 -46.35 3.48 -40.57
C SER A 1123 -45.70 2.47 -41.51
N GLU A 1124 -44.36 2.42 -41.58
CA GLU A 1124 -43.64 1.40 -42.36
C GLU A 1124 -43.83 0.00 -41.76
N VAL A 1125 -43.81 -0.12 -40.42
CA VAL A 1125 -44.10 -1.36 -39.69
C VAL A 1125 -45.53 -1.84 -39.94
N GLU A 1126 -46.54 -0.96 -39.92
CA GLU A 1126 -47.93 -1.33 -40.24
C GLU A 1126 -48.11 -1.78 -41.70
N ILE A 1127 -47.35 -1.20 -42.65
CA ILE A 1127 -47.32 -1.68 -44.04
C ILE A 1127 -46.72 -3.09 -44.11
N ILE A 1128 -45.61 -3.34 -43.40
CA ILE A 1128 -44.99 -4.67 -43.32
C ILE A 1128 -45.93 -5.70 -42.68
N LEU A 1129 -46.60 -5.35 -41.57
CA LEU A 1129 -47.58 -6.21 -40.90
C LEU A 1129 -48.81 -6.48 -41.78
N THR A 1130 -49.29 -5.48 -42.53
CA THR A 1130 -50.40 -5.64 -43.47
C THR A 1130 -50.02 -6.58 -44.61
N ASN A 1131 -48.81 -6.43 -45.16
CA ASN A 1131 -48.28 -7.35 -46.18
C ASN A 1131 -48.06 -8.76 -45.61
N LYS A 1132 -47.55 -8.91 -44.37
CA LYS A 1132 -47.36 -10.20 -43.69
C LYS A 1132 -48.69 -10.93 -43.54
N ARG A 1133 -49.74 -10.26 -43.05
CA ARG A 1133 -51.12 -10.79 -42.97
C ARG A 1133 -51.76 -11.13 -44.32
N GLN A 1134 -51.39 -10.42 -45.40
CA GLN A 1134 -51.82 -10.75 -46.77
C GLN A 1134 -51.00 -11.90 -47.39
N GLN A 1135 -49.87 -12.27 -46.79
CA GLN A 1135 -48.95 -13.32 -47.23
C GLN A 1135 -48.87 -14.48 -46.22
N GLU A 1136 -49.77 -14.50 -45.22
CA GLU A 1136 -49.89 -15.54 -44.19
C GLU A 1136 -50.43 -16.85 -44.81
N ILE A 1137 -49.53 -17.53 -45.51
CA ILE A 1137 -49.67 -18.94 -45.87
C ILE A 1137 -49.42 -19.74 -44.61
N ASP A 1138 -50.42 -20.52 -44.20
CA ASP A 1138 -50.27 -21.48 -43.10
C ASP A 1138 -49.23 -22.53 -43.47
N PHE A 1139 -48.08 -22.49 -42.79
CA PHE A 1139 -47.00 -23.46 -42.90
C PHE A 1139 -46.92 -24.40 -41.68
N SER A 1140 -47.95 -24.47 -40.83
CA SER A 1140 -47.98 -25.33 -39.65
C SER A 1140 -47.90 -26.83 -39.97
N ASP A 1141 -48.20 -27.24 -41.20
CA ASP A 1141 -48.03 -28.60 -41.71
C ASP A 1141 -46.64 -28.89 -42.31
N ALA A 1142 -45.63 -28.08 -41.95
CA ALA A 1142 -44.23 -28.35 -42.27
C ALA A 1142 -43.74 -29.69 -41.67
N PRO A 1143 -43.08 -30.55 -42.45
CA PRO A 1143 -42.38 -31.72 -41.94
C PRO A 1143 -41.39 -31.36 -40.84
N GLU A 1144 -41.36 -32.14 -39.76
CA GLU A 1144 -40.58 -31.83 -38.55
C GLU A 1144 -39.07 -31.60 -38.81
N HIS A 1145 -38.50 -32.31 -39.79
CA HIS A 1145 -37.09 -32.17 -40.19
C HIS A 1145 -36.77 -30.88 -40.96
N PHE A 1146 -37.77 -30.06 -41.31
CA PHE A 1146 -37.60 -28.71 -41.84
C PHE A 1146 -37.64 -27.63 -40.75
N LYS A 1147 -37.95 -27.99 -39.50
CA LYS A 1147 -38.06 -27.06 -38.37
C LYS A 1147 -36.80 -27.07 -37.50
N ASP A 1148 -36.55 -25.94 -36.85
CA ASP A 1148 -35.53 -25.83 -35.82
C ASP A 1148 -35.97 -26.56 -34.53
N PRO A 1149 -35.15 -27.47 -33.97
CA PRO A 1149 -35.53 -28.28 -32.80
C PRO A 1149 -35.71 -27.51 -31.48
N LEU A 1150 -35.37 -26.22 -31.42
CA LEU A 1150 -35.46 -25.39 -30.22
C LEU A 1150 -36.55 -24.31 -30.33
N MET A 1151 -36.89 -23.88 -31.54
CA MET A 1151 -37.91 -22.85 -31.80
C MET A 1151 -39.20 -23.34 -32.47
N ASP A 1152 -39.25 -24.57 -33.01
CA ASP A 1152 -40.40 -25.12 -33.77
C ASP A 1152 -40.77 -24.30 -35.03
N THR A 1153 -39.84 -23.48 -35.52
CA THR A 1153 -39.96 -22.64 -36.72
C THR A 1153 -39.20 -23.24 -37.89
N ILE A 1154 -39.71 -23.11 -39.12
CA ILE A 1154 -39.01 -23.58 -40.33
C ILE A 1154 -37.65 -22.89 -40.47
N MET A 1155 -36.60 -23.68 -40.65
CA MET A 1155 -35.22 -23.19 -40.83
C MET A 1155 -35.09 -22.39 -42.15
N GLU A 1156 -34.20 -21.40 -42.16
CA GLU A 1156 -33.89 -20.59 -43.34
C GLU A 1156 -32.43 -20.78 -43.80
N ASP A 1157 -31.51 -21.00 -42.86
CA ASP A 1157 -30.12 -21.41 -43.12
C ASP A 1157 -29.74 -22.59 -42.22
N PRO A 1158 -30.18 -23.82 -42.55
CA PRO A 1158 -29.91 -25.01 -41.74
C PRO A 1158 -28.41 -25.35 -41.67
N VAL A 1159 -27.95 -25.63 -40.46
CA VAL A 1159 -26.57 -26.04 -40.14
C VAL A 1159 -26.55 -27.29 -39.27
N LEU A 1160 -25.66 -28.22 -39.62
CA LEU A 1160 -25.38 -29.44 -38.90
C LEU A 1160 -24.38 -29.17 -37.77
N LEU A 1161 -24.74 -29.55 -36.54
CA LEU A 1161 -23.86 -29.54 -35.38
C LEU A 1161 -23.03 -30.85 -35.30
N PRO A 1162 -21.85 -30.84 -34.65
CA PRO A 1162 -21.08 -32.07 -34.38
C PRO A 1162 -21.82 -33.17 -33.61
N SER A 1163 -22.93 -32.83 -32.95
CA SER A 1163 -23.85 -33.76 -32.28
C SER A 1163 -24.75 -34.56 -33.24
N GLY A 1164 -24.79 -34.20 -34.53
CA GLY A 1164 -25.68 -34.79 -35.53
C GLY A 1164 -27.05 -34.10 -35.64
N THR A 1165 -27.36 -33.15 -34.76
CA THR A 1165 -28.58 -32.33 -34.85
C THR A 1165 -28.42 -31.22 -35.89
N VAL A 1166 -29.49 -30.92 -36.63
CA VAL A 1166 -29.55 -29.74 -37.52
C VAL A 1166 -30.35 -28.64 -36.83
N MET A 1167 -29.90 -27.39 -36.94
CA MET A 1167 -30.55 -26.18 -36.39
C MET A 1167 -30.49 -25.04 -37.41
N ASP A 1168 -31.29 -24.00 -37.22
CA ASP A 1168 -31.15 -22.75 -38.00
C ASP A 1168 -29.93 -21.95 -37.54
N ARG A 1169 -29.09 -21.45 -38.47
CA ARG A 1169 -27.85 -20.73 -38.14
C ARG A 1169 -28.06 -19.58 -37.13
N PRO A 1170 -29.03 -18.65 -37.31
CA PRO A 1170 -29.24 -17.57 -36.35
C PRO A 1170 -29.60 -18.06 -34.94
N ILE A 1171 -30.28 -19.21 -34.82
CA ILE A 1171 -30.71 -19.78 -33.54
C ILE A 1171 -29.50 -20.38 -32.79
N ILE A 1172 -28.67 -21.19 -33.46
CA ILE A 1172 -27.47 -21.75 -32.82
C ILE A 1172 -26.40 -20.67 -32.55
N ILE A 1173 -26.19 -19.69 -33.43
CA ILE A 1173 -25.27 -18.57 -33.13
C ILE A 1173 -25.79 -17.75 -31.94
N ARG A 1174 -27.10 -17.50 -31.85
CA ARG A 1174 -27.71 -16.85 -30.66
C ARG A 1174 -27.45 -17.63 -29.37
N HIS A 1175 -27.41 -18.95 -29.37
CA HIS A 1175 -26.99 -19.75 -28.22
C HIS A 1175 -25.48 -19.54 -27.92
N LEU A 1176 -24.62 -19.70 -28.94
CA LEU A 1176 -23.16 -19.55 -28.82
C LEU A 1176 -22.70 -18.16 -28.35
N LEU A 1177 -23.46 -17.10 -28.64
CA LEU A 1177 -23.23 -15.74 -28.14
C LEU A 1177 -23.46 -15.59 -26.62
N ASN A 1178 -24.10 -16.55 -25.96
CA ASN A 1178 -24.32 -16.59 -24.51
C ASN A 1178 -23.55 -17.74 -23.84
N ALA A 1179 -23.45 -18.91 -24.48
CA ALA A 1179 -22.71 -20.06 -23.98
C ALA A 1179 -22.10 -20.87 -25.14
N SER A 1180 -20.78 -21.02 -25.19
CA SER A 1180 -20.04 -21.72 -26.26
C SER A 1180 -20.11 -23.26 -26.13
N THR A 1181 -21.33 -23.78 -26.17
CA THR A 1181 -21.68 -25.20 -25.97
C THR A 1181 -22.77 -25.62 -26.95
N ASP A 1182 -22.89 -26.92 -27.20
CA ASP A 1182 -24.05 -27.52 -27.85
C ASP A 1182 -25.28 -27.47 -26.90
N PRO A 1183 -26.46 -27.00 -27.35
CA PRO A 1183 -27.62 -26.82 -26.46
C PRO A 1183 -28.26 -28.12 -25.97
N PHE A 1184 -28.00 -29.26 -26.64
CA PHE A 1184 -28.60 -30.56 -26.32
C PHE A 1184 -27.70 -31.41 -25.41
N ASN A 1185 -26.40 -31.47 -25.70
CA ASN A 1185 -25.44 -32.32 -24.98
C ASN A 1185 -24.44 -31.55 -24.09
N ARG A 1186 -24.40 -30.22 -24.17
CA ARG A 1186 -23.54 -29.30 -23.39
C ARG A 1186 -22.02 -29.49 -23.59
N LEU A 1187 -21.58 -30.23 -24.61
CA LEU A 1187 -20.17 -30.28 -25.00
C LEU A 1187 -19.73 -28.92 -25.58
N PRO A 1188 -18.43 -28.55 -25.51
CA PRO A 1188 -17.93 -27.32 -26.11
C PRO A 1188 -18.22 -27.26 -27.62
N LEU A 1189 -18.68 -26.10 -28.09
CA LEU A 1189 -19.03 -25.87 -29.49
C LEU A 1189 -18.61 -24.45 -29.90
N THR A 1190 -18.04 -24.31 -31.10
CA THR A 1190 -17.72 -23.01 -31.70
C THR A 1190 -18.46 -22.86 -33.04
N GLU A 1191 -18.61 -21.62 -33.49
CA GLU A 1191 -19.30 -21.31 -34.76
C GLU A 1191 -18.60 -21.97 -35.97
N ASP A 1192 -17.28 -22.08 -35.92
CA ASP A 1192 -16.46 -22.63 -37.02
C ASP A 1192 -16.54 -24.17 -37.11
N MET A 1193 -17.25 -24.83 -36.18
CA MET A 1193 -17.63 -26.25 -36.24
C MET A 1193 -18.99 -26.49 -36.95
N LEU A 1194 -19.73 -25.43 -37.31
CA LEU A 1194 -21.06 -25.53 -37.90
C LEU A 1194 -21.00 -25.71 -39.43
N ILE A 1195 -21.50 -26.84 -39.94
CA ILE A 1195 -21.48 -27.17 -41.37
C ILE A 1195 -22.82 -26.76 -42.01
N THR A 1196 -22.81 -26.03 -43.14
CA THR A 1196 -24.04 -25.72 -43.90
C THR A 1196 -24.66 -26.97 -44.52
N ASP A 1197 -25.98 -27.15 -44.36
CA ASP A 1197 -26.74 -28.13 -45.13
C ASP A 1197 -27.45 -27.47 -46.30
N ASP A 1198 -26.69 -27.24 -47.38
CA ASP A 1198 -27.22 -26.70 -48.64
C ASP A 1198 -28.34 -27.55 -49.24
N LYS A 1199 -28.36 -28.87 -49.00
CA LYS A 1199 -29.38 -29.77 -49.54
C LYS A 1199 -30.70 -29.57 -48.81
N LEU A 1200 -30.67 -29.57 -47.48
CA LEU A 1200 -31.86 -29.32 -46.68
C LEU A 1200 -32.41 -27.91 -46.93
N ARG A 1201 -31.53 -26.92 -47.12
CA ARG A 1201 -31.92 -25.55 -47.51
C ARG A 1201 -32.65 -25.53 -48.86
N GLU A 1202 -32.14 -26.22 -49.88
CA GLU A 1202 -32.83 -26.37 -51.17
C GLU A 1202 -34.16 -27.13 -51.04
N GLU A 1203 -34.24 -28.19 -50.22
CA GLU A 1203 -35.47 -28.97 -50.02
C GLU A 1203 -36.56 -28.14 -49.32
N ILE A 1204 -36.20 -27.40 -48.26
CA ILE A 1204 -37.08 -26.43 -47.59
C ILE A 1204 -37.57 -25.37 -48.58
N GLN A 1205 -36.67 -24.81 -49.41
CA GLN A 1205 -37.05 -23.78 -50.37
C GLN A 1205 -37.98 -24.30 -51.47
N ARG A 1206 -37.72 -25.50 -52.01
CA ARG A 1206 -38.61 -26.19 -52.96
C ARG A 1206 -39.96 -26.51 -52.33
N TRP A 1207 -40.00 -26.88 -51.04
CA TRP A 1207 -41.24 -27.10 -50.29
C TRP A 1207 -42.04 -25.80 -50.10
N LYS A 1208 -41.40 -24.73 -49.60
CA LYS A 1208 -41.99 -23.37 -49.49
C LYS A 1208 -42.59 -22.93 -50.84
N GLU A 1209 -41.86 -23.10 -51.95
CA GLU A 1209 -42.35 -22.82 -53.30
C GLU A 1209 -43.54 -23.70 -53.72
N SER A 1210 -43.53 -25.00 -53.39
CA SER A 1210 -44.62 -25.91 -53.74
C SER A 1210 -45.93 -25.52 -53.02
N LYS A 1211 -45.82 -25.05 -51.77
CA LYS A 1211 -46.93 -24.54 -50.96
C LYS A 1211 -47.48 -23.22 -51.52
N LEU A 1212 -46.61 -22.26 -51.85
CA LEU A 1212 -46.95 -21.02 -52.55
C LEU A 1212 -47.74 -21.28 -53.85
N LYS A 1213 -47.35 -22.31 -54.62
CA LYS A 1213 -48.05 -22.71 -55.86
C LYS A 1213 -49.39 -23.43 -55.60
N GLN A 1214 -49.55 -24.10 -54.45
CA GLN A 1214 -50.81 -24.75 -54.06
C GLN A 1214 -51.86 -23.77 -53.47
N THR A 1215 -51.44 -22.73 -52.75
CA THR A 1215 -52.37 -21.68 -52.27
C THR A 1215 -52.81 -20.77 -53.41
N SER A 1216 -51.87 -20.19 -54.18
CA SER A 1216 -52.20 -19.33 -55.33
C SER A 1216 -53.01 -20.03 -56.44
N GLY A 1217 -53.03 -21.37 -56.47
CA GLY A 1217 -53.88 -22.17 -57.35
C GLY A 1217 -55.36 -22.28 -56.93
N LYS A 1218 -55.76 -21.77 -55.75
CA LYS A 1218 -57.15 -21.88 -55.25
C LYS A 1218 -58.03 -20.66 -55.51
N ASP A 1219 -57.46 -19.47 -55.69
CA ASP A 1219 -58.22 -18.20 -55.77
C ASP A 1219 -58.66 -17.81 -57.21
N LEU A 1220 -58.74 -18.78 -58.13
CA LEU A 1220 -59.22 -18.60 -59.49
C LEU A 1220 -60.56 -19.33 -59.71
N PRO A 1221 -61.72 -18.67 -59.51
CA PRO A 1221 -63.01 -19.23 -59.87
C PRO A 1221 -63.12 -19.41 -61.38
N LYS A 1222 -63.57 -20.59 -61.82
CA LYS A 1222 -63.84 -20.87 -63.23
C LYS A 1222 -65.24 -20.38 -63.62
N GLN A 1223 -65.25 -19.23 -64.30
CA GLN A 1223 -66.38 -18.60 -65.03
C GLN A 1223 -67.67 -18.39 -64.23
#